data_AF-H3NJ67-F1
#
_entry.id   AF-H3NJ67-F1
#
_cell.length_a   1.000
_cell.length_b   1.000
_cell.length_c   1.000
_cell.angle_alpha   90.00
_cell.angle_beta   90.00
_cell.angle_gamma   90.00
#
_symmetry.space_group_name_H-M   'P 1'
#
loop_
_entity.id
_entity.type
_entity.pdbx_description
1 polymer ?
#
loop_
_entity_poly.entity_id
_entity_poly.type
_entity_poly.pdbx_seq_one_letter_code
_entity_poly.pdbx_strand_id
1 'polypeptide(L)'
;MKQQFRKITFTLLSLGLLGGNLMPLQAAESGAEDTLPVITSPAETLDHELQAEVTDRVTSDAIDEDQQAETLSDTQSGDQSAGNLLEESSQTDGQGTASDEASESSQDLASEPVDQASDQDTPEAELDLETYMRSDATYLAQLVREGKVTSQELVELAFEAIEKTNPSLNNVISTRKEAALEEAKALEDTGQPFLGVPILVKGLGHTLEGGENTNGFEFLKDNTSRRDGRQVKALKEAGFIVIGQTSFPQAGWINVTNSDLYGVTHNPWNVAYNPGGSSGGSSAAVAIGQVPIASSSDGGGSTRIPAAWSGLIGLHPTNPILTWDGSKNSTVTHFAETRSMADTATLFEFLLKEKTKDTLLENSFSPETTIAYTTKTPAGTPISEDAVAAVEEAVAFLKDLGYKVEEVDYPIDGKRLMEQYYVKAASSAGFVNFTAKQKLKRDVQKEDVELLTWALYQTSKDLTQDDINQAQEIIDEIGQQMEKFYQNYPIFLTPTNAYPAPVADYQHITEEMATKMSDMSQLSKEEKLQLIYDQWLPAWTLTPYTQLANLLGTPAISLPTYINAHNLPMGIMFQTYAKNDRSLLAIGDLFEREGRLRTFYHRGPKATAEAEEQPQEEAEEELEFEGLPGYKVEEAVGADGKTYERLVSIEETEEVEEAEEVELDVLPGYKVEEA
;
A
#
# COMPACT_ATOMS: atom_id res chain seq x y z
N MET A 1 46.20 20.62 27.09
CA MET A 1 45.73 20.80 28.48
C MET A 1 44.20 20.78 28.44
N LYS A 2 43.52 19.78 29.03
CA LYS A 2 43.11 19.66 30.45
C LYS A 2 41.91 20.57 30.85
N GLN A 3 40.77 19.91 31.17
CA GLN A 3 39.81 20.24 32.26
C GLN A 3 38.92 21.50 32.07
N GLN A 4 37.69 21.62 32.62
CA GLN A 4 36.78 20.70 33.34
C GLN A 4 35.32 21.24 33.41
N PHE A 5 34.31 20.35 33.53
CA PHE A 5 33.05 20.40 34.35
C PHE A 5 32.21 21.72 34.45
N ARG A 6 30.86 21.66 34.44
CA ARG A 6 30.01 21.09 35.51
C ARG A 6 28.55 20.79 35.09
N LYS A 7 27.89 19.88 35.83
CA LYS A 7 26.42 19.71 35.90
C LYS A 7 25.81 20.59 37.01
N ILE A 8 24.53 20.96 36.88
CA ILE A 8 23.59 21.25 38.00
C ILE A 8 22.21 20.62 37.68
N THR A 9 21.45 20.27 38.72
CA THR A 9 20.10 19.68 38.70
C THR A 9 19.31 20.28 39.87
N PHE A 10 17.98 20.48 39.78
CA PHE A 10 17.08 20.45 40.95
C PHE A 10 15.60 20.23 40.56
N THR A 11 14.72 20.12 41.57
CA THR A 11 13.45 19.37 41.55
C THR A 11 12.25 20.23 42.01
N LEU A 12 11.02 19.75 41.75
CA LEU A 12 9.72 20.33 42.11
C LEU A 12 9.54 20.74 43.59
N LEU A 13 8.56 21.65 43.83
CA LEU A 13 7.55 21.48 44.88
C LEU A 13 6.20 22.13 44.48
N SER A 14 5.16 22.01 45.31
CA SER A 14 3.73 22.19 44.94
C SER A 14 2.89 23.00 45.98
N LEU A 15 1.54 22.90 45.91
CA LEU A 15 0.47 23.67 46.58
C LEU A 15 0.13 25.05 45.93
N GLY A 16 -1.12 25.54 45.93
CA GLY A 16 -2.41 24.89 46.24
C GLY A 16 -3.54 25.82 46.74
N LEU A 17 -4.79 25.54 46.30
CA LEU A 17 -6.12 25.93 46.86
C LEU A 17 -6.80 27.29 46.55
N LEU A 18 -8.06 27.16 46.08
CA LEU A 18 -9.29 27.92 46.40
C LEU A 18 -9.50 29.41 46.00
N GLY A 19 -10.26 29.62 44.90
CA GLY A 19 -11.70 29.95 44.99
C GLY A 19 -12.17 31.43 44.86
N GLY A 20 -13.28 31.64 44.13
CA GLY A 20 -14.07 32.89 44.18
C GLY A 20 -14.76 33.28 42.86
N ASN A 21 -16.10 33.46 42.87
CA ASN A 21 -16.86 34.03 41.74
C ASN A 21 -16.72 35.56 41.68
N LEU A 22 -16.80 36.17 40.48
CA LEU A 22 -17.90 37.09 40.11
C LEU A 22 -17.83 37.59 38.64
N MET A 23 -18.89 38.30 38.23
CA MET A 23 -19.25 38.66 36.84
C MET A 23 -18.51 39.91 36.26
N PRO A 24 -18.55 40.11 34.92
CA PRO A 24 -17.77 41.14 34.21
C PRO A 24 -18.42 42.52 34.20
N LEU A 25 -17.70 43.54 33.68
CA LEU A 25 -18.28 44.85 33.33
C LEU A 25 -17.61 45.50 32.11
N GLN A 26 -18.32 46.46 31.51
CA GLN A 26 -18.21 46.86 30.10
C GLN A 26 -17.08 47.85 29.74
N ALA A 27 -16.57 47.67 28.52
CA ALA A 27 -16.31 48.65 27.44
C ALA A 27 -15.92 50.12 27.73
N ALA A 28 -14.91 50.58 26.97
CA ALA A 28 -14.80 51.96 26.47
C ALA A 28 -14.07 51.95 25.10
N GLU A 29 -14.36 52.92 24.23
CA GLU A 29 -13.84 53.02 22.85
C GLU A 29 -12.67 54.03 22.72
N SER A 30 -12.22 54.28 21.47
CA SER A 30 -11.20 55.23 21.00
C SER A 30 -9.71 54.84 21.22
N GLY A 31 -8.78 55.19 20.33
CA GLY A 31 -8.92 55.78 18.98
C GLY A 31 -7.65 56.48 18.45
N ALA A 32 -7.46 56.46 17.13
CA ALA A 32 -6.47 57.20 16.31
C ALA A 32 -4.97 56.80 16.37
N GLU A 33 -4.52 56.17 15.26
CA GLU A 33 -3.37 56.48 14.38
C GLU A 33 -1.89 56.59 14.87
N ASP A 34 -1.02 56.07 14.00
CA ASP A 34 0.41 56.38 13.75
C ASP A 34 1.47 56.32 14.87
N THR A 35 2.27 55.23 14.88
CA THR A 35 3.57 55.23 14.16
C THR A 35 4.26 53.84 14.19
N LEU A 36 4.96 53.49 13.09
CA LEU A 36 5.83 52.30 13.01
C LEU A 36 7.15 52.49 13.78
N PRO A 37 7.74 51.39 14.26
CA PRO A 37 9.07 51.04 13.74
C PRO A 37 9.15 49.59 13.22
N VAL A 38 9.96 49.41 12.17
CA VAL A 38 10.28 48.08 11.60
C VAL A 38 11.16 47.29 12.58
N ILE A 39 10.79 46.04 12.84
CA ILE A 39 11.67 45.01 13.43
C ILE A 39 11.61 43.78 12.52
N THR A 40 12.78 43.27 12.14
CA THR A 40 12.94 42.13 11.21
C THR A 40 12.70 40.79 11.92
N SER A 41 12.11 39.84 11.21
CA SER A 41 11.95 38.46 11.67
C SER A 41 13.28 37.67 11.64
N PRO A 42 13.34 36.55 12.40
CA PRO A 42 14.07 35.36 12.03
C PRO A 42 13.07 34.33 11.46
N ALA A 43 12.87 34.33 10.13
CA ALA A 43 11.96 33.38 9.47
C ALA A 43 12.68 32.10 8.96
N GLU A 44 14.01 32.07 9.01
CA GLU A 44 14.87 31.09 8.32
C GLU A 44 14.96 29.70 9.00
N THR A 45 14.07 29.38 9.95
CA THR A 45 14.13 28.12 10.72
C THR A 45 12.86 27.26 10.66
N LEU A 46 11.86 27.61 9.84
CA LEU A 46 10.68 26.75 9.59
C LEU A 46 10.66 26.11 8.18
N ASP A 47 11.20 26.77 7.15
CA ASP A 47 11.23 26.23 5.77
C ASP A 47 11.89 24.84 5.66
N HIS A 48 12.82 24.52 6.55
CA HIS A 48 13.56 23.26 6.53
C HIS A 48 12.74 22.03 6.93
N GLU A 49 11.67 22.15 7.72
CA GLU A 49 10.85 20.99 8.11
C GLU A 49 9.81 20.62 7.02
N LEU A 50 9.27 21.61 6.28
CA LEU A 50 8.35 21.35 5.17
C LEU A 50 9.06 20.84 3.90
N GLN A 51 10.29 21.30 3.62
CA GLN A 51 11.09 20.74 2.51
C GLN A 51 11.52 19.28 2.76
N ALA A 52 11.56 18.81 4.02
CA ALA A 52 11.76 17.40 4.34
C ALA A 52 10.59 16.51 3.88
N GLU A 53 9.38 17.06 3.78
CA GLU A 53 8.14 16.32 3.53
C GLU A 53 7.94 15.99 2.04
N VAL A 54 8.43 16.85 1.13
CA VAL A 54 8.49 16.58 -0.32
C VAL A 54 9.67 15.67 -0.67
N THR A 55 10.79 15.78 0.06
CA THR A 55 12.00 15.00 -0.20
C THR A 55 11.89 13.54 0.25
N ASP A 56 11.13 13.23 1.32
CA ASP A 56 10.84 11.85 1.75
C ASP A 56 9.99 11.07 0.70
N ARG A 57 9.28 11.77 -0.20
CA ARG A 57 8.54 11.16 -1.34
C ARG A 57 9.36 11.01 -2.63
N VAL A 58 10.47 11.73 -2.81
CA VAL A 58 11.13 11.86 -4.15
C VAL A 58 12.66 11.75 -4.13
N THR A 59 13.36 12.03 -3.02
CA THR A 59 14.83 12.26 -3.05
C THR A 59 15.65 11.54 -1.98
N SER A 60 15.14 10.54 -1.25
CA SER A 60 15.97 9.77 -0.29
C SER A 60 17.19 9.11 -0.96
N ASP A 61 17.04 8.75 -2.25
CA ASP A 61 18.05 8.05 -3.05
C ASP A 61 18.43 8.74 -4.38
N ALA A 62 17.86 9.91 -4.67
CA ALA A 62 18.14 10.68 -5.87
C ALA A 62 18.95 11.96 -5.55
N ILE A 63 20.18 12.00 -6.06
CA ILE A 63 21.21 13.07 -5.96
C ILE A 63 22.08 12.99 -4.69
N ASP A 64 23.36 13.33 -4.86
CA ASP A 64 24.45 13.18 -3.89
C ASP A 64 24.74 14.47 -3.11
N GLU A 65 25.11 14.37 -1.83
CA GLU A 65 25.82 15.42 -1.10
C GLU A 65 27.34 15.26 -1.30
N ASP A 66 27.92 15.90 -2.32
CA ASP A 66 29.38 16.12 -2.35
C ASP A 66 29.80 17.40 -3.09
N GLN A 67 29.82 18.53 -2.37
CA GLN A 67 30.66 19.70 -2.71
C GLN A 67 31.08 20.46 -1.44
N GLN A 68 32.06 19.94 -0.67
CA GLN A 68 32.76 20.79 0.30
C GLN A 68 34.20 20.38 0.71
N ALA A 69 35.12 20.18 -0.25
CA ALA A 69 36.56 20.48 -0.04
C ALA A 69 37.43 20.40 -1.32
N GLU A 70 37.58 21.48 -2.08
CA GLU A 70 38.82 21.73 -2.83
C GLU A 70 39.63 22.86 -2.17
N THR A 71 40.82 22.53 -1.66
CA THR A 71 41.95 23.46 -1.59
C THR A 71 43.26 22.67 -1.45
N LEU A 72 44.10 22.70 -2.50
CA LEU A 72 45.58 22.75 -2.47
C LEU A 72 46.33 21.62 -1.69
N SER A 73 47.37 20.95 -2.21
CA SER A 73 48.19 21.22 -3.41
C SER A 73 49.18 20.08 -3.70
N ASP A 74 49.56 19.94 -4.97
CA ASP A 74 50.90 19.62 -5.50
C ASP A 74 51.63 18.26 -5.26
N THR A 75 52.03 17.70 -6.41
CA THR A 75 53.32 17.04 -6.74
C THR A 75 53.65 15.57 -6.38
N GLN A 76 53.97 14.82 -7.46
CA GLN A 76 55.00 13.77 -7.60
C GLN A 76 54.76 12.42 -6.87
N SER A 77 55.15 11.25 -7.41
CA SER A 77 55.74 10.87 -8.72
C SER A 77 55.49 9.36 -9.00
N GLY A 78 56.12 8.75 -10.02
CA GLY A 78 56.09 7.29 -10.27
C GLY A 78 56.85 6.46 -9.21
N ASP A 79 57.14 5.17 -9.43
CA ASP A 79 57.17 4.42 -10.70
C ASP A 79 57.15 2.87 -10.48
N GLN A 80 56.83 2.12 -11.54
CA GLN A 80 57.18 0.72 -11.88
C GLN A 80 57.34 -0.44 -10.85
N SER A 81 56.65 -1.53 -11.20
CA SER A 81 57.17 -2.91 -11.40
C SER A 81 57.16 -3.99 -10.29
N ALA A 82 56.34 -5.01 -10.58
CA ALA A 82 56.49 -6.47 -10.45
C ALA A 82 57.77 -7.12 -9.87
N GLY A 83 57.57 -8.25 -9.15
CA GLY A 83 58.59 -9.27 -8.89
C GLY A 83 58.11 -10.46 -8.04
N ASN A 84 58.12 -11.68 -8.59
CA ASN A 84 57.89 -12.94 -7.85
C ASN A 84 59.12 -13.34 -7.00
N LEU A 85 58.95 -14.19 -5.97
CA LEU A 85 59.49 -15.57 -5.93
C LEU A 85 59.07 -16.37 -4.66
N LEU A 86 59.63 -17.58 -4.48
CA LEU A 86 59.09 -18.75 -3.75
C LEU A 86 59.94 -19.17 -2.51
N GLU A 87 59.62 -20.36 -1.96
CA GLU A 87 60.43 -21.25 -1.06
C GLU A 87 60.40 -20.98 0.48
N GLU A 88 60.61 -21.96 1.38
CA GLU A 88 60.24 -23.41 1.47
C GLU A 88 60.54 -23.98 2.89
N SER A 89 59.87 -25.06 3.34
CA SER A 89 60.21 -25.95 4.50
C SER A 89 60.13 -25.32 5.92
N SER A 90 60.19 -26.01 7.08
CA SER A 90 60.18 -27.42 7.58
C SER A 90 59.63 -27.39 9.04
N GLN A 91 58.98 -28.37 9.71
CA GLN A 91 59.01 -29.84 9.88
C GLN A 91 59.80 -30.37 11.12
N THR A 92 59.23 -31.38 11.83
CA THR A 92 59.75 -32.19 12.98
C THR A 92 59.69 -31.54 14.39
N ASP A 93 59.54 -32.24 15.55
CA ASP A 93 59.05 -33.60 15.95
C ASP A 93 58.86 -33.65 17.50
N GLY A 94 58.30 -34.72 18.13
CA GLY A 94 58.47 -34.86 19.61
C GLY A 94 57.69 -35.80 20.58
N GLN A 95 57.16 -36.97 20.18
CA GLN A 95 56.95 -38.22 20.99
C GLN A 95 56.51 -38.28 22.51
N GLY A 96 55.58 -39.21 22.79
CA GLY A 96 55.53 -40.09 24.00
C GLY A 96 54.55 -39.72 25.14
N THR A 97 54.03 -40.59 26.02
CA THR A 97 54.02 -42.08 26.25
C THR A 97 53.12 -42.36 27.50
N ALA A 98 52.54 -43.52 27.86
CA ALA A 98 52.24 -44.85 27.26
C ALA A 98 51.33 -45.67 28.26
N SER A 99 51.15 -46.99 28.06
CA SER A 99 50.55 -48.04 28.97
C SER A 99 49.03 -48.08 29.22
N ASP A 100 48.35 -49.18 29.61
CA ASP A 100 48.43 -50.68 29.44
C ASP A 100 47.16 -51.28 30.16
N GLU A 101 46.67 -52.55 30.10
CA GLU A 101 47.05 -53.83 29.45
C GLU A 101 45.79 -54.75 29.27
N ALA A 102 45.77 -55.63 28.25
CA ALA A 102 45.02 -56.92 28.13
C ALA A 102 43.44 -56.97 28.25
N SER A 103 42.70 -58.03 27.89
CA SER A 103 43.02 -59.39 27.37
C SER A 103 41.90 -59.99 26.47
N GLU A 104 42.28 -60.75 25.42
CA GLU A 104 41.78 -62.07 24.92
C GLU A 104 40.29 -62.50 25.11
N SER A 105 39.60 -63.24 24.21
CA SER A 105 39.96 -64.14 23.07
C SER A 105 38.70 -64.40 22.19
N SER A 106 38.65 -65.14 21.07
CA SER A 106 39.52 -65.46 19.91
C SER A 106 38.73 -66.42 18.98
N GLN A 107 39.15 -66.61 17.71
CA GLN A 107 38.67 -67.63 16.73
C GLN A 107 37.25 -67.45 16.14
N ASP A 108 36.88 -67.87 14.92
CA ASP A 108 37.52 -68.29 13.64
C ASP A 108 36.35 -68.51 12.61
N LEU A 109 36.43 -68.42 11.27
CA LEU A 109 37.42 -67.96 10.28
C LEU A 109 36.72 -67.83 8.88
N ALA A 110 37.26 -67.00 7.96
CA ALA A 110 37.00 -66.95 6.49
C ALA A 110 35.57 -66.55 5.99
N SER A 111 35.36 -65.93 4.82
CA SER A 111 36.27 -65.25 3.86
C SER A 111 35.50 -64.44 2.77
N GLU A 112 35.90 -63.17 2.55
CA GLU A 112 35.67 -62.35 1.34
C GLU A 112 34.20 -62.07 0.89
N PRO A 113 33.93 -61.17 -0.08
CA PRO A 113 34.20 -59.73 0.05
C PRO A 113 33.00 -58.82 -0.36
N VAL A 114 33.04 -57.55 0.06
CA VAL A 114 32.36 -56.36 -0.51
C VAL A 114 30.91 -56.51 -0.99
N ASP A 115 29.99 -55.85 -0.29
CA ASP A 115 29.17 -54.82 -0.95
C ASP A 115 28.81 -53.69 0.02
N GLN A 116 28.70 -52.46 -0.49
CA GLN A 116 28.10 -51.32 0.24
C GLN A 116 26.70 -51.07 -0.33
N ALA A 117 25.71 -51.74 0.24
CA ALA A 117 24.32 -51.28 0.15
C ALA A 117 24.20 -50.03 1.06
N SER A 118 24.56 -48.85 0.56
CA SER A 118 23.78 -48.01 -0.35
C SER A 118 22.68 -47.31 0.42
N ASP A 119 22.87 -46.02 0.68
CA ASP A 119 21.79 -45.14 1.11
C ASP A 119 20.60 -45.33 0.17
N GLN A 120 19.42 -45.54 0.73
CA GLN A 120 18.20 -45.50 -0.07
C GLN A 120 17.81 -44.03 -0.20
N ASP A 121 18.36 -43.40 -1.25
CA ASP A 121 17.83 -42.18 -1.84
C ASP A 121 16.32 -42.37 -2.02
N THR A 122 15.57 -41.87 -1.04
CA THR A 122 14.16 -41.56 -1.21
C THR A 122 14.18 -40.22 -1.91
N PRO A 123 13.65 -40.08 -3.14
CA PRO A 123 13.65 -38.79 -3.80
C PRO A 123 12.92 -37.77 -2.92
N GLU A 124 13.66 -36.80 -2.38
CA GLU A 124 13.04 -35.59 -1.89
C GLU A 124 12.34 -34.96 -3.10
N ALA A 125 11.03 -34.75 -2.98
CA ALA A 125 10.24 -34.34 -4.13
C ALA A 125 10.61 -32.91 -4.50
N GLU A 126 11.24 -32.75 -5.66
CA GLU A 126 11.53 -31.45 -6.29
C GLU A 126 10.27 -30.58 -6.23
N LEU A 127 10.40 -29.34 -5.75
CA LEU A 127 9.28 -28.42 -5.61
C LEU A 127 8.80 -28.00 -7.00
N ASP A 128 7.73 -28.62 -7.48
CA ASP A 128 7.17 -28.27 -8.79
C ASP A 128 6.54 -26.87 -8.81
N LEU A 129 6.41 -26.32 -10.02
CA LEU A 129 5.86 -24.99 -10.26
C LEU A 129 4.45 -24.82 -9.68
N GLU A 130 3.59 -25.84 -9.73
CA GLU A 130 2.22 -25.74 -9.24
C GLU A 130 2.15 -25.69 -7.70
N THR A 131 3.09 -26.34 -7.02
CA THR A 131 3.28 -26.30 -5.57
C THR A 131 3.95 -24.99 -5.14
N TYR A 132 4.96 -24.51 -5.89
CA TYR A 132 5.55 -23.18 -5.70
C TYR A 132 4.50 -22.06 -5.83
N MET A 133 3.76 -22.01 -6.94
CA MET A 133 2.76 -20.95 -7.19
C MET A 133 1.63 -20.93 -6.16
N ARG A 134 1.41 -22.02 -5.41
CA ARG A 134 0.46 -22.11 -4.28
C ARG A 134 1.03 -21.82 -2.89
N SER A 135 2.35 -21.91 -2.70
CA SER A 135 2.98 -21.80 -1.37
C SER A 135 2.98 -20.38 -0.81
N ASP A 136 3.03 -20.25 0.51
CA ASP A 136 3.32 -18.98 1.21
C ASP A 136 4.84 -18.80 1.43
N ALA A 137 5.27 -17.58 1.75
CA ALA A 137 6.70 -17.27 1.91
C ALA A 137 7.30 -17.89 3.18
N THR A 138 6.54 -17.99 4.28
CA THR A 138 7.03 -18.62 5.51
C THR A 138 7.36 -20.11 5.31
N TYR A 139 6.52 -20.84 4.57
CA TYR A 139 6.75 -22.23 4.21
C TYR A 139 7.94 -22.40 3.25
N LEU A 140 8.05 -21.57 2.21
CA LEU A 140 9.19 -21.64 1.29
C LEU A 140 10.52 -21.35 2.00
N ALA A 141 10.57 -20.36 2.91
CA ALA A 141 11.74 -20.07 3.73
C ALA A 141 12.08 -21.20 4.73
N GLN A 142 11.08 -21.96 5.18
CA GLN A 142 11.30 -23.18 5.95
C GLN A 142 11.93 -24.28 5.08
N LEU A 143 11.46 -24.51 3.85
CA LEU A 143 12.04 -25.52 2.95
C LEU A 143 13.51 -25.22 2.61
N VAL A 144 13.86 -23.95 2.37
CA VAL A 144 15.27 -23.53 2.15
C VAL A 144 16.12 -23.82 3.39
N ARG A 145 15.62 -23.49 4.58
CA ARG A 145 16.34 -23.72 5.85
C ARG A 145 16.48 -25.19 6.22
N GLU A 146 15.54 -26.03 5.80
CA GLU A 146 15.59 -27.48 5.95
C GLU A 146 16.46 -28.16 4.87
N GLY A 147 16.93 -27.42 3.85
CA GLY A 147 17.77 -27.94 2.77
C GLY A 147 17.03 -28.70 1.67
N LYS A 148 15.69 -28.69 1.70
CA LYS A 148 14.82 -29.42 0.76
C LYS A 148 14.68 -28.76 -0.61
N VAL A 149 14.95 -27.46 -0.66
CA VAL A 149 15.06 -26.63 -1.86
C VAL A 149 16.16 -25.60 -1.63
N THR A 150 16.68 -25.01 -2.68
CA THR A 150 17.63 -23.90 -2.63
C THR A 150 16.94 -22.57 -2.96
N SER A 151 17.51 -21.47 -2.47
CA SER A 151 17.14 -20.11 -2.89
C SER A 151 17.19 -19.93 -4.42
N GLN A 152 18.08 -20.64 -5.10
CA GLN A 152 18.22 -20.59 -6.56
C GLN A 152 17.02 -21.23 -7.26
N GLU A 153 16.60 -22.42 -6.85
CA GLU A 153 15.42 -23.10 -7.43
C GLU A 153 14.14 -22.28 -7.21
N LEU A 154 13.96 -21.65 -6.04
CA LEU A 154 12.83 -20.74 -5.81
C LEU A 154 12.85 -19.54 -6.77
N VAL A 155 14.02 -18.96 -7.06
CA VAL A 155 14.17 -17.86 -8.03
C VAL A 155 13.89 -18.35 -9.46
N GLU A 156 14.35 -19.55 -9.83
CA GLU A 156 14.09 -20.12 -11.16
C GLU A 156 12.60 -20.42 -11.38
N LEU A 157 11.91 -20.99 -10.38
CA LEU A 157 10.46 -21.22 -10.40
C LEU A 157 9.65 -19.93 -10.46
N ALA A 158 10.08 -18.87 -9.75
CA ALA A 158 9.48 -17.54 -9.86
C ALA A 158 9.58 -16.97 -11.28
N PHE A 159 10.73 -17.14 -11.93
CA PHE A 159 10.89 -16.72 -13.32
C PHE A 159 10.08 -17.56 -14.31
N GLU A 160 9.96 -18.88 -14.11
CA GLU A 160 9.05 -19.70 -14.93
C GLU A 160 7.59 -19.24 -14.76
N ALA A 161 7.15 -18.93 -13.53
CA ALA A 161 5.83 -18.39 -13.26
C ALA A 161 5.59 -17.03 -13.95
N ILE A 162 6.58 -16.12 -13.94
CA ILE A 162 6.52 -14.82 -14.64
C ILE A 162 6.49 -15.01 -16.15
N GLU A 163 7.40 -15.81 -16.71
CA GLU A 163 7.50 -16.10 -18.16
C GLU A 163 6.20 -16.71 -18.71
N LYS A 164 5.50 -17.51 -17.89
CA LYS A 164 4.22 -18.16 -18.20
C LYS A 164 2.99 -17.27 -18.07
N THR A 165 3.01 -16.21 -17.25
CA THR A 165 1.80 -15.45 -16.87
C THR A 165 1.84 -13.95 -17.16
N ASN A 166 3.00 -13.28 -17.08
CA ASN A 166 3.12 -11.85 -17.36
C ASN A 166 2.63 -11.45 -18.78
N PRO A 167 2.79 -12.27 -19.85
CA PRO A 167 2.28 -11.92 -21.18
C PRO A 167 0.76 -11.70 -21.28
N SER A 168 -0.03 -12.19 -20.31
CA SER A 168 -1.48 -11.94 -20.22
C SER A 168 -1.89 -11.01 -19.06
N LEU A 169 -0.94 -10.58 -18.23
CA LEU A 169 -1.19 -9.76 -17.04
C LEU A 169 -0.58 -8.36 -17.15
N ASN A 170 0.53 -8.21 -17.88
CA ASN A 170 1.30 -6.97 -18.02
C ASN A 170 1.56 -6.30 -16.65
N ASN A 171 2.10 -7.08 -15.72
CA ASN A 171 2.16 -6.76 -14.29
C ASN A 171 3.60 -6.63 -13.76
N VAL A 172 4.61 -7.14 -14.49
CA VAL A 172 6.04 -7.00 -14.20
C VAL A 172 6.68 -6.13 -15.28
N ILE A 173 7.29 -5.01 -14.86
CA ILE A 173 7.91 -4.01 -15.75
C ILE A 173 9.41 -4.26 -15.97
N SER A 174 10.12 -4.76 -14.95
CA SER A 174 11.56 -5.02 -15.00
C SER A 174 11.93 -6.31 -14.26
N THR A 175 13.02 -6.96 -14.68
CA THR A 175 13.54 -8.19 -14.08
C THR A 175 15.06 -8.17 -13.98
N ARG A 176 15.63 -8.99 -13.07
CA ARG A 176 17.07 -9.04 -12.77
C ARG A 176 17.59 -10.47 -12.53
N LYS A 177 17.26 -11.40 -13.43
CA LYS A 177 17.43 -12.86 -13.27
C LYS A 177 18.85 -13.28 -12.88
N GLU A 178 19.87 -12.80 -13.58
CA GLU A 178 21.27 -13.15 -13.32
C GLU A 178 21.76 -12.62 -11.97
N ALA A 179 21.36 -11.40 -11.60
CA ALA A 179 21.73 -10.79 -10.32
C ALA A 179 21.01 -11.48 -9.15
N ALA A 180 19.74 -11.82 -9.31
CA ALA A 180 18.96 -12.55 -8.33
C ALA A 180 19.52 -13.96 -8.07
N LEU A 181 20.00 -14.67 -9.11
CA LEU A 181 20.60 -16.00 -8.96
C LEU A 181 21.96 -15.96 -8.23
N GLU A 182 22.81 -14.95 -8.49
CA GLU A 182 24.05 -14.77 -7.73
C GLU A 182 23.80 -14.27 -6.29
N GLU A 183 22.80 -13.41 -6.05
CA GLU A 183 22.35 -13.04 -4.69
C GLU A 183 21.81 -14.27 -3.93
N ALA A 184 20.95 -15.08 -4.56
CA ALA A 184 20.39 -16.31 -3.97
C ALA A 184 21.46 -17.35 -3.59
N LYS A 185 22.53 -17.42 -4.39
CA LYS A 185 23.70 -18.30 -4.20
C LYS A 185 24.69 -17.78 -3.16
N ALA A 186 24.67 -16.48 -2.86
CA ALA A 186 25.54 -15.81 -1.89
C ALA A 186 24.87 -15.57 -0.51
N LEU A 187 23.57 -15.87 -0.37
CA LEU A 187 22.81 -15.67 0.85
C LEU A 187 23.16 -16.70 1.93
N GLU A 188 23.63 -16.24 3.09
CA GLU A 188 23.90 -17.06 4.28
C GLU A 188 22.69 -17.05 5.24
N ASP A 189 22.41 -18.14 5.97
CA ASP A 189 21.35 -18.09 7.01
C ASP A 189 21.83 -17.40 8.29
N THR A 190 21.33 -16.18 8.51
CA THR A 190 21.57 -15.35 9.70
C THR A 190 20.40 -15.39 10.69
N GLY A 191 19.32 -16.14 10.38
CA GLY A 191 18.07 -16.17 11.14
C GLY A 191 16.97 -15.24 10.60
N GLN A 192 17.15 -14.68 9.41
CA GLN A 192 16.14 -13.88 8.72
C GLN A 192 14.84 -14.68 8.41
N PRO A 193 13.64 -14.07 8.49
CA PRO A 193 12.39 -14.81 8.39
C PRO A 193 12.19 -15.48 7.01
N PHE A 194 12.40 -14.74 5.92
CA PHE A 194 12.06 -15.13 4.55
C PHE A 194 13.29 -15.55 3.72
N LEU A 195 14.22 -16.28 4.36
CA LEU A 195 15.46 -16.81 3.77
C LEU A 195 15.26 -17.35 2.34
N GLY A 196 15.87 -16.67 1.36
CA GLY A 196 15.98 -17.16 -0.02
C GLY A 196 14.72 -17.00 -0.86
N VAL A 197 13.64 -16.43 -0.31
CA VAL A 197 12.35 -16.34 -1.01
C VAL A 197 12.37 -15.22 -2.04
N PRO A 198 11.92 -15.44 -3.29
CA PRO A 198 11.83 -14.41 -4.31
C PRO A 198 10.73 -13.37 -4.00
N ILE A 199 11.01 -12.10 -4.23
CA ILE A 199 10.06 -10.98 -4.09
C ILE A 199 10.09 -10.05 -5.31
N LEU A 200 8.91 -9.56 -5.69
CA LEU A 200 8.75 -8.42 -6.60
C LEU A 200 8.46 -7.16 -5.78
N VAL A 201 9.03 -6.01 -6.17
CA VAL A 201 8.80 -4.73 -5.49
C VAL A 201 8.08 -3.73 -6.39
N LYS A 202 7.12 -2.99 -5.83
CA LYS A 202 6.34 -1.99 -6.59
C LYS A 202 7.26 -0.92 -7.16
N GLY A 203 7.22 -0.70 -8.49
CA GLY A 203 8.08 0.26 -9.18
C GLY A 203 7.96 1.71 -8.72
N LEU A 204 6.92 2.03 -7.94
CA LEU A 204 6.73 3.29 -7.22
C LEU A 204 7.06 3.14 -5.72
N GLY A 205 7.94 4.01 -5.21
CA GLY A 205 8.25 4.10 -3.78
C GLY A 205 9.12 2.98 -3.20
N HIS A 206 9.56 2.01 -4.02
CA HIS A 206 10.46 0.92 -3.61
C HIS A 206 11.69 0.90 -4.53
N THR A 207 12.52 1.94 -4.38
CA THR A 207 13.75 2.18 -5.14
C THR A 207 14.65 0.93 -5.13
N LEU A 208 14.90 0.35 -6.30
CA LEU A 208 15.75 -0.85 -6.50
C LEU A 208 17.01 -0.46 -7.28
N GLU A 209 18.19 -0.84 -6.82
CA GLU A 209 19.46 -0.55 -7.49
C GLU A 209 19.53 -1.19 -8.89
N GLY A 210 19.87 -0.37 -9.88
CA GLY A 210 19.82 -0.72 -11.30
C GLY A 210 18.41 -0.78 -11.90
N GLY A 211 17.37 -0.86 -11.07
CA GLY A 211 15.97 -0.88 -11.47
C GLY A 211 15.45 0.50 -11.92
N GLU A 212 14.30 0.47 -12.57
CA GLU A 212 13.58 1.64 -13.07
C GLU A 212 13.15 2.60 -11.96
N ASN A 213 13.12 3.89 -12.28
CA ASN A 213 12.72 4.98 -11.41
C ASN A 213 12.05 6.09 -12.24
N THR A 214 10.92 5.72 -12.86
CA THR A 214 10.21 6.54 -13.85
C THR A 214 9.10 7.38 -13.23
N ASN A 215 8.59 6.98 -12.06
CA ASN A 215 7.33 7.48 -11.48
C ASN A 215 6.13 7.42 -12.45
N GLY A 216 6.20 6.59 -13.50
CA GLY A 216 5.19 6.48 -14.56
C GLY A 216 5.23 7.63 -15.58
N PHE A 217 6.27 8.47 -15.57
CA PHE A 217 6.46 9.54 -16.55
C PHE A 217 7.28 9.06 -17.75
N GLU A 218 6.72 9.19 -18.96
CA GLU A 218 7.40 8.90 -20.24
C GLU A 218 8.75 9.65 -20.35
N PHE A 219 8.83 10.90 -19.89
CA PHE A 219 10.08 11.66 -19.89
C PHE A 219 11.17 11.09 -18.94
N LEU A 220 10.82 10.16 -18.05
CA LEU A 220 11.75 9.47 -17.15
C LEU A 220 11.98 7.99 -17.50
N LYS A 221 11.47 7.44 -18.61
CA LYS A 221 11.61 6.00 -18.91
C LYS A 221 13.04 5.45 -18.83
N ASP A 222 14.03 6.20 -19.32
CA ASP A 222 15.45 5.82 -19.26
C ASP A 222 16.12 6.16 -17.90
N ASN A 223 15.36 6.29 -16.82
CA ASN A 223 15.85 6.69 -15.50
C ASN A 223 15.89 5.49 -14.55
N THR A 224 17.07 5.17 -14.04
CA THR A 224 17.30 4.05 -13.10
C THR A 224 17.89 4.52 -11.77
N SER A 225 17.75 3.71 -10.73
CA SER A 225 18.23 4.04 -9.38
C SER A 225 19.68 3.60 -9.16
N ARG A 226 20.45 4.43 -8.43
CA ARG A 226 21.87 4.16 -8.11
C ARG A 226 22.09 3.34 -6.83
N ARG A 227 21.05 3.11 -6.04
CA ARG A 227 21.08 2.41 -4.74
C ARG A 227 19.68 1.95 -4.35
N ASP A 228 19.60 0.88 -3.56
CA ASP A 228 18.35 0.42 -2.95
C ASP A 228 17.81 1.45 -1.94
N GLY A 229 16.50 1.68 -1.91
CA GLY A 229 15.82 2.51 -0.91
C GLY A 229 15.62 1.80 0.43
N ARG A 230 15.16 2.53 1.46
CA ARG A 230 14.92 1.98 2.82
C ARG A 230 14.04 0.73 2.79
N GLN A 231 12.98 0.75 1.99
CA GLN A 231 12.02 -0.32 1.86
C GLN A 231 12.65 -1.59 1.26
N VAL A 232 13.38 -1.46 0.15
CA VAL A 232 14.06 -2.57 -0.53
C VAL A 232 15.18 -3.16 0.33
N LYS A 233 15.93 -2.30 1.05
CA LYS A 233 16.94 -2.74 2.04
C LYS A 233 16.32 -3.60 3.13
N ALA A 234 15.24 -3.15 3.77
CA ALA A 234 14.58 -3.92 4.82
C ALA A 234 13.97 -5.24 4.32
N LEU A 235 13.53 -5.32 3.06
CA LEU A 235 13.09 -6.60 2.44
C LEU A 235 14.27 -7.55 2.20
N LYS A 236 15.43 -7.06 1.75
CA LYS A 236 16.65 -7.87 1.66
C LYS A 236 17.14 -8.32 3.05
N GLU A 237 17.08 -7.45 4.06
CA GLU A 237 17.35 -7.77 5.47
C GLU A 237 16.36 -8.81 6.04
N ALA A 238 15.13 -8.87 5.53
CA ALA A 238 14.15 -9.90 5.86
C ALA A 238 14.43 -11.27 5.20
N GLY A 239 15.41 -11.35 4.29
CA GLY A 239 15.85 -12.57 3.61
C GLY A 239 15.44 -12.71 2.14
N PHE A 240 14.63 -11.77 1.61
CA PHE A 240 14.09 -11.89 0.26
C PHE A 240 15.13 -11.60 -0.83
N ILE A 241 15.06 -12.36 -1.92
CA ILE A 241 15.78 -12.10 -3.16
C ILE A 241 14.88 -11.25 -4.09
N VAL A 242 15.29 -10.02 -4.39
CA VAL A 242 14.49 -9.11 -5.24
C VAL A 242 14.70 -9.45 -6.71
N ILE A 243 13.67 -9.99 -7.37
CA ILE A 243 13.76 -10.53 -8.73
C ILE A 243 13.36 -9.53 -9.84
N GLY A 244 12.70 -8.43 -9.50
CA GLY A 244 12.19 -7.45 -10.46
C GLY A 244 11.26 -6.39 -9.85
N GLN A 245 10.64 -5.57 -10.70
CA GLN A 245 9.67 -4.55 -10.31
C GLN A 245 8.31 -4.75 -10.97
N THR A 246 7.24 -4.40 -10.25
CA THR A 246 5.85 -4.50 -10.71
C THR A 246 5.28 -3.15 -11.18
N SER A 247 4.28 -3.23 -12.08
CA SER A 247 3.59 -2.09 -12.68
C SER A 247 2.77 -1.26 -11.68
N PHE A 248 2.56 0.00 -12.04
CA PHE A 248 1.86 1.01 -11.25
C PHE A 248 1.36 2.15 -12.16
N PRO A 249 0.25 2.85 -11.81
CA PRO A 249 -0.23 4.02 -12.55
C PRO A 249 0.63 5.27 -12.27
N GLN A 250 0.63 6.25 -13.17
CA GLN A 250 1.50 7.43 -13.06
C GLN A 250 1.36 8.15 -11.71
N ALA A 251 2.51 8.32 -11.02
CA ALA A 251 2.64 8.87 -9.67
C ALA A 251 1.74 8.25 -8.57
N GLY A 252 0.98 7.19 -8.86
CA GLY A 252 0.07 6.53 -7.93
C GLY A 252 -1.30 7.21 -7.74
N TRP A 253 -1.72 8.13 -8.62
CA TRP A 253 -2.92 8.97 -8.39
C TRP A 253 -4.28 8.28 -8.51
N ILE A 254 -4.37 7.10 -9.12
CA ILE A 254 -5.63 6.40 -9.41
C ILE A 254 -5.70 5.01 -8.76
N ASN A 255 -6.93 4.53 -8.55
CA ASN A 255 -7.27 3.27 -7.88
C ASN A 255 -7.30 2.04 -8.82
N VAL A 256 -6.82 2.19 -10.05
CA VAL A 256 -6.60 1.14 -11.06
C VAL A 256 -5.13 1.17 -11.51
N THR A 257 -4.59 0.09 -12.06
CA THR A 257 -3.21 0.06 -12.56
C THR A 257 -3.18 0.15 -14.08
N ASN A 258 -3.33 1.38 -14.57
CA ASN A 258 -3.23 1.79 -15.97
C ASN A 258 -2.21 2.95 -16.07
N SER A 259 -1.35 2.98 -17.09
CA SER A 259 -0.44 4.11 -17.35
C SER A 259 -0.07 4.23 -18.82
N ASP A 260 0.18 5.45 -19.29
CA ASP A 260 0.67 5.72 -20.66
C ASP A 260 2.05 5.07 -20.93
N LEU A 261 2.89 4.92 -19.90
CA LEU A 261 4.24 4.33 -20.03
C LEU A 261 4.23 2.79 -19.99
N TYR A 262 3.39 2.20 -19.15
CA TYR A 262 3.40 0.75 -18.86
C TYR A 262 2.20 0.00 -19.43
N GLY A 263 1.20 0.68 -19.97
CA GLY A 263 -0.05 0.09 -20.45
C GLY A 263 -1.04 -0.24 -19.33
N VAL A 264 -1.99 -1.11 -19.66
CA VAL A 264 -3.01 -1.66 -18.76
C VAL A 264 -2.46 -2.91 -18.07
N THR A 265 -2.65 -3.05 -16.76
CA THR A 265 -2.41 -4.31 -16.03
C THR A 265 -3.73 -5.05 -15.79
N HIS A 266 -3.74 -6.35 -16.03
CA HIS A 266 -4.94 -7.20 -16.01
C HIS A 266 -5.02 -8.07 -14.75
N ASN A 267 -6.25 -8.38 -14.33
CA ASN A 267 -6.55 -9.18 -13.15
C ASN A 267 -6.42 -10.69 -13.44
N PRO A 268 -5.67 -11.48 -12.65
CA PRO A 268 -5.56 -12.92 -12.89
C PRO A 268 -6.86 -13.71 -12.67
N TRP A 269 -7.84 -13.16 -11.94
CA TRP A 269 -9.16 -13.78 -11.79
C TRP A 269 -9.98 -13.74 -13.09
N ASN A 270 -9.89 -12.63 -13.83
CA ASN A 270 -10.43 -12.46 -15.17
C ASN A 270 -9.71 -11.29 -15.86
N VAL A 271 -8.99 -11.56 -16.95
CA VAL A 271 -8.15 -10.55 -17.62
C VAL A 271 -8.93 -9.41 -18.30
N ALA A 272 -10.25 -9.53 -18.41
CA ALA A 272 -11.11 -8.41 -18.83
C ALA A 272 -11.23 -7.30 -17.76
N TYR A 273 -10.73 -7.53 -16.54
CA TYR A 273 -10.87 -6.63 -15.38
C TYR A 273 -9.52 -6.15 -14.84
N ASN A 274 -9.51 -5.04 -14.11
CA ASN A 274 -8.31 -4.47 -13.51
C ASN A 274 -8.00 -5.13 -12.13
N PRO A 275 -6.73 -5.32 -11.74
CA PRO A 275 -6.40 -5.81 -10.39
C PRO A 275 -6.52 -4.73 -9.31
N GLY A 276 -6.84 -3.49 -9.68
CA GLY A 276 -6.85 -2.32 -8.81
C GLY A 276 -5.52 -1.58 -8.80
N GLY A 277 -5.41 -0.54 -7.97
CA GLY A 277 -4.25 0.37 -7.99
C GLY A 277 -4.08 1.16 -6.69
N SER A 278 -2.92 1.75 -6.47
CA SER A 278 -1.76 1.82 -7.38
C SER A 278 -0.80 0.62 -7.31
N SER A 279 -1.09 -0.43 -6.53
CA SER A 279 -0.23 -1.64 -6.38
C SER A 279 -0.72 -2.86 -7.17
N GLY A 280 -1.47 -2.67 -8.26
CA GLY A 280 -2.09 -3.76 -9.02
C GLY A 280 -1.09 -4.73 -9.65
N GLY A 281 0.09 -4.25 -10.07
CA GLY A 281 1.15 -5.13 -10.57
C GLY A 281 1.63 -6.15 -9.53
N SER A 282 1.75 -5.70 -8.27
CA SER A 282 2.09 -6.55 -7.11
C SER A 282 0.94 -7.51 -6.76
N SER A 283 -0.30 -7.03 -6.81
CA SER A 283 -1.48 -7.85 -6.48
C SER A 283 -1.71 -8.95 -7.51
N ALA A 284 -1.59 -8.64 -8.81
CA ALA A 284 -1.63 -9.64 -9.88
C ALA A 284 -0.52 -10.70 -9.72
N ALA A 285 0.70 -10.28 -9.37
CA ALA A 285 1.83 -11.18 -9.14
C ALA A 285 1.57 -12.18 -7.99
N VAL A 286 1.06 -11.70 -6.85
CA VAL A 286 0.83 -12.53 -5.65
C VAL A 286 -0.42 -13.39 -5.78
N ALA A 287 -1.47 -12.90 -6.44
CA ALA A 287 -2.70 -13.66 -6.68
C ALA A 287 -2.44 -14.86 -7.61
N ILE A 288 -1.69 -14.67 -8.71
CA ILE A 288 -1.32 -15.79 -9.61
C ILE A 288 -0.11 -16.60 -9.13
N GLY A 289 0.62 -16.15 -8.10
CA GLY A 289 1.77 -16.88 -7.57
C GLY A 289 3.05 -16.78 -8.40
N GLN A 290 3.29 -15.65 -9.07
CA GLN A 290 4.64 -15.31 -9.57
C GLN A 290 5.65 -15.20 -8.42
N VAL A 291 5.17 -14.71 -7.27
CA VAL A 291 5.87 -14.64 -5.98
C VAL A 291 4.84 -14.83 -4.85
N PRO A 292 5.22 -15.32 -3.66
CA PRO A 292 4.29 -15.47 -2.53
C PRO A 292 3.92 -14.12 -1.89
N ILE A 293 4.81 -13.14 -1.95
CA ILE A 293 4.67 -11.77 -1.41
C ILE A 293 5.23 -10.79 -2.45
N ALA A 294 4.63 -9.61 -2.57
CA ALA A 294 5.17 -8.49 -3.36
C ALA A 294 4.95 -7.16 -2.63
N SER A 295 5.91 -6.25 -2.67
CA SER A 295 5.80 -4.99 -1.91
C SER A 295 4.69 -4.08 -2.45
N SER A 296 4.09 -3.28 -1.58
CA SER A 296 3.05 -2.33 -1.94
C SER A 296 3.08 -1.06 -1.08
N SER A 297 2.40 -0.02 -1.56
CA SER A 297 2.28 1.25 -0.84
C SER A 297 0.86 1.79 -0.95
N ASP A 298 0.38 2.34 0.16
CA ASP A 298 -1.00 2.74 0.37
C ASP A 298 -1.05 4.22 0.76
N GLY A 299 -1.40 5.09 -0.20
CA GLY A 299 -1.58 6.53 0.02
C GLY A 299 -3.04 6.97 0.19
N GLY A 300 -3.98 6.12 -0.23
CA GLY A 300 -5.42 6.38 -0.29
C GLY A 300 -6.24 5.11 -0.60
N GLY A 301 -5.77 3.96 -0.10
CA GLY A 301 -6.31 2.62 -0.36
C GLY A 301 -5.42 1.71 -1.21
N SER A 302 -4.25 2.17 -1.67
CA SER A 302 -3.47 1.48 -2.72
C SER A 302 -2.80 0.15 -2.38
N THR A 303 -2.92 -0.37 -1.15
CA THR A 303 -2.67 -1.79 -0.83
C THR A 303 -4.01 -2.51 -0.65
N ARG A 304 -4.94 -1.94 0.12
CA ARG A 304 -6.23 -2.58 0.46
C ARG A 304 -7.17 -2.78 -0.74
N ILE A 305 -7.27 -1.79 -1.63
CA ILE A 305 -8.09 -1.82 -2.86
C ILE A 305 -7.68 -2.97 -3.79
N PRO A 306 -6.41 -3.05 -4.25
CA PRO A 306 -6.03 -4.11 -5.17
C PRO A 306 -5.93 -5.48 -4.48
N ALA A 307 -5.66 -5.53 -3.18
CA ALA A 307 -5.77 -6.76 -2.41
C ALA A 307 -7.19 -7.35 -2.47
N ALA A 308 -8.22 -6.54 -2.21
CA ALA A 308 -9.62 -6.97 -2.28
C ALA A 308 -10.03 -7.45 -3.70
N TRP A 309 -9.76 -6.63 -4.73
CA TRP A 309 -10.07 -6.98 -6.13
C TRP A 309 -9.19 -8.09 -6.72
N SER A 310 -8.09 -8.47 -6.07
CA SER A 310 -7.22 -9.60 -6.46
C SER A 310 -7.34 -10.81 -5.54
N GLY A 311 -8.22 -10.79 -4.53
CA GLY A 311 -8.41 -11.91 -3.61
C GLY A 311 -7.21 -12.17 -2.69
N LEU A 312 -6.65 -11.12 -2.10
CA LEU A 312 -5.46 -11.11 -1.24
C LEU A 312 -5.68 -10.34 0.06
N ILE A 313 -4.79 -10.56 1.03
CA ILE A 313 -4.73 -9.82 2.30
C ILE A 313 -3.89 -8.56 2.10
N GLY A 314 -4.48 -7.41 2.43
CA GLY A 314 -3.84 -6.09 2.32
C GLY A 314 -3.87 -5.35 3.66
N LEU A 315 -2.72 -5.27 4.34
CA LEU A 315 -2.56 -4.54 5.60
C LEU A 315 -2.06 -3.11 5.35
N HIS A 316 -2.76 -2.12 5.90
CA HIS A 316 -2.29 -0.76 6.14
C HIS A 316 -1.88 -0.63 7.61
N PRO A 317 -0.57 -0.57 7.95
CA PRO A 317 -0.08 -0.45 9.33
C PRO A 317 -0.38 0.92 9.96
N THR A 318 -0.22 1.04 11.28
CA THR A 318 -0.17 2.35 11.95
C THR A 318 1.08 3.13 11.51
N ASN A 319 0.92 4.32 10.93
CA ASN A 319 2.08 5.17 10.61
C ASN A 319 2.62 5.86 11.89
N PRO A 320 3.94 5.97 12.14
CA PRO A 320 5.09 5.39 11.44
C PRO A 320 5.79 4.29 12.27
N ILE A 321 5.13 3.14 12.52
CA ILE A 321 5.68 2.10 13.42
C ILE A 321 6.73 1.17 12.79
N LEU A 322 6.83 1.10 11.46
CA LEU A 322 7.72 0.17 10.73
C LEU A 322 9.10 0.79 10.42
N THR A 323 10.14 -0.03 10.27
CA THR A 323 11.56 0.37 10.13
C THR A 323 11.78 1.38 9.00
N TRP A 324 11.08 1.23 7.89
CA TRP A 324 11.20 2.10 6.71
C TRP A 324 10.43 3.43 6.81
N ASP A 325 9.45 3.58 7.72
CA ASP A 325 8.60 4.78 7.72
C ASP A 325 9.40 6.02 8.16
N GLY A 326 9.34 7.08 7.37
CA GLY A 326 9.98 8.37 7.66
C GLY A 326 9.11 9.27 8.54
N SER A 327 8.56 10.34 7.98
CA SER A 327 7.74 11.30 8.74
C SER A 327 6.43 10.70 9.28
N LYS A 328 6.12 11.02 10.54
CA LYS A 328 4.81 10.74 11.18
C LYS A 328 3.62 11.43 10.50
N ASN A 329 3.88 12.44 9.67
CA ASN A 329 2.86 13.17 8.91
C ASN A 329 2.54 12.48 7.56
N SER A 330 3.31 11.46 7.15
CA SER A 330 3.07 10.78 5.87
C SER A 330 1.67 10.15 5.85
N THR A 331 0.90 10.46 4.81
CA THR A 331 -0.35 9.77 4.48
C THR A 331 -0.12 8.50 3.65
N VAL A 332 1.13 8.23 3.26
CA VAL A 332 1.54 7.02 2.53
C VAL A 332 2.23 6.07 3.51
N THR A 333 1.67 4.87 3.64
CA THR A 333 2.31 3.73 4.32
C THR A 333 2.88 2.75 3.28
N HIS A 334 3.80 1.90 3.72
CA HIS A 334 4.39 0.83 2.92
C HIS A 334 4.17 -0.51 3.61
N PHE A 335 3.79 -1.53 2.84
CA PHE A 335 3.69 -2.92 3.29
C PHE A 335 3.86 -3.87 2.09
N ALA A 336 3.06 -4.92 2.01
CA ALA A 336 3.07 -5.89 0.92
C ALA A 336 1.65 -6.41 0.64
N GLU A 337 1.47 -6.90 -0.58
CA GLU A 337 0.38 -7.81 -0.94
C GLU A 337 0.74 -9.21 -0.45
N THR A 338 -0.20 -9.87 0.24
CA THR A 338 0.05 -11.15 0.92
C THR A 338 -1.10 -12.13 0.74
N ARG A 339 -0.78 -13.43 0.80
CA ARG A 339 -1.75 -14.53 0.57
C ARG A 339 -2.12 -15.33 1.83
N SER A 340 -1.33 -15.22 2.89
CA SER A 340 -1.58 -15.85 4.18
C SER A 340 -1.36 -14.89 5.35
N MET A 341 -1.98 -15.19 6.49
CA MET A 341 -1.77 -14.43 7.73
C MET A 341 -0.42 -14.73 8.38
N ALA A 342 0.16 -15.91 8.11
CA ALA A 342 1.55 -16.22 8.47
C ALA A 342 2.52 -15.23 7.80
N ASP A 343 2.44 -15.07 6.47
CA ASP A 343 3.22 -14.09 5.71
C ASP A 343 3.01 -12.66 6.23
N THR A 344 1.73 -12.28 6.43
CA THR A 344 1.33 -10.95 6.93
C THR A 344 1.95 -10.65 8.31
N ALA A 345 1.79 -11.55 9.27
CA ALA A 345 2.21 -11.33 10.66
C ALA A 345 3.73 -11.42 10.83
N THR A 346 4.40 -12.36 10.15
CA THR A 346 5.86 -12.48 10.17
C THR A 346 6.54 -11.27 9.55
N LEU A 347 6.03 -10.74 8.43
CA LEU A 347 6.54 -9.53 7.83
C LEU A 347 6.30 -8.30 8.73
N PHE A 348 5.11 -8.19 9.32
CA PHE A 348 4.79 -7.09 10.25
C PHE A 348 5.72 -7.05 11.47
N GLU A 349 5.85 -8.15 12.22
CA GLU A 349 6.66 -8.18 13.46
C GLU A 349 8.17 -8.03 13.18
N PHE A 350 8.66 -8.49 12.02
CA PHE A 350 10.04 -8.22 11.58
C PHE A 350 10.27 -6.72 11.34
N LEU A 351 9.33 -6.06 10.65
CA LEU A 351 9.44 -4.66 10.28
C LEU A 351 9.15 -3.68 11.41
N LEU A 352 8.67 -4.10 12.59
CA LEU A 352 8.47 -3.19 13.72
C LEU A 352 9.79 -2.54 14.16
N LYS A 353 9.82 -1.19 14.19
CA LYS A 353 10.91 -0.44 14.83
C LYS A 353 11.07 -0.94 16.27
N GLU A 354 12.30 -1.23 16.70
CA GLU A 354 12.55 -1.75 18.05
C GLU A 354 11.96 -0.84 19.15
N LYS A 355 12.03 0.49 18.96
CA LYS A 355 11.46 1.51 19.85
C LYS A 355 9.92 1.60 19.86
N THR A 356 9.21 0.91 18.97
CA THR A 356 7.73 0.95 18.89
C THR A 356 7.07 -0.33 19.41
N LYS A 357 7.79 -1.47 19.46
CA LYS A 357 7.30 -2.77 19.95
C LYS A 357 6.63 -2.70 21.33
N ASP A 358 7.28 -2.04 22.29
CA ASP A 358 6.73 -1.78 23.65
C ASP A 358 5.60 -0.73 23.70
N THR A 359 5.23 -0.15 22.54
CA THR A 359 4.19 0.88 22.43
C THR A 359 2.99 0.44 21.60
N LEU A 360 3.05 -0.73 20.94
CA LEU A 360 1.88 -1.41 20.43
C LEU A 360 1.02 -1.88 21.59
N LEU A 361 -0.30 -1.93 21.40
CA LEU A 361 -1.14 -2.62 22.36
C LEU A 361 -1.02 -4.13 22.19
N GLU A 362 -1.28 -4.85 23.28
CA GLU A 362 -1.57 -6.28 23.22
C GLU A 362 -2.88 -6.51 22.44
N ASN A 363 -3.03 -7.70 21.86
CA ASN A 363 -4.24 -8.06 21.13
C ASN A 363 -5.50 -7.90 22.01
N SER A 364 -6.40 -7.01 21.57
CA SER A 364 -7.67 -6.68 22.24
C SER A 364 -8.89 -7.26 21.52
N PHE A 365 -8.69 -8.07 20.47
CA PHE A 365 -9.75 -8.81 19.80
C PHE A 365 -10.23 -9.99 20.65
N SER A 366 -11.49 -9.91 21.09
CA SER A 366 -12.13 -10.93 21.94
C SER A 366 -13.65 -10.95 21.70
N PRO A 367 -14.38 -12.01 22.07
CA PRO A 367 -15.85 -12.04 21.99
C PRO A 367 -16.54 -10.95 22.83
N GLU A 368 -15.86 -10.39 23.84
CA GLU A 368 -16.37 -9.28 24.64
C GLU A 368 -16.24 -7.92 23.92
N THR A 369 -15.39 -7.82 22.90
CA THR A 369 -15.08 -6.61 22.15
C THR A 369 -16.18 -6.33 21.12
N THR A 370 -16.87 -5.19 21.21
CA THR A 370 -17.90 -4.81 20.23
C THR A 370 -17.28 -4.42 18.90
N ILE A 371 -17.73 -5.07 17.83
CA ILE A 371 -17.41 -4.77 16.45
C ILE A 371 -18.56 -3.95 15.89
N ALA A 372 -18.32 -2.68 15.57
CA ALA A 372 -19.27 -1.91 14.76
C ALA A 372 -19.17 -2.38 13.31
N TYR A 373 -20.29 -2.44 12.59
CA TYR A 373 -20.29 -2.60 11.13
C TYR A 373 -21.21 -1.60 10.45
N THR A 374 -20.95 -1.33 9.18
CA THR A 374 -21.91 -0.63 8.32
C THR A 374 -21.84 -1.13 6.89
N THR A 375 -23.00 -1.17 6.24
CA THR A 375 -23.18 -1.43 4.80
C THR A 375 -23.34 -0.13 4.00
N LYS A 376 -23.21 1.04 4.66
CA LYS A 376 -23.36 2.36 4.05
C LYS A 376 -22.00 2.92 3.58
N THR A 377 -22.00 3.60 2.44
CA THR A 377 -20.83 4.36 1.97
C THR A 377 -20.63 5.63 2.82
N PRO A 378 -19.38 6.12 2.96
CA PRO A 378 -19.07 7.27 3.83
C PRO A 378 -19.63 8.61 3.33
N ALA A 379 -20.07 8.70 2.07
CA ALA A 379 -20.58 9.91 1.45
C ALA A 379 -21.97 9.74 0.80
N GLY A 380 -22.67 8.62 1.07
CA GLY A 380 -23.98 8.34 0.47
C GLY A 380 -23.95 8.00 -1.02
N THR A 381 -22.78 7.67 -1.58
CA THR A 381 -22.65 7.13 -2.94
C THR A 381 -23.28 5.73 -3.05
N PRO A 382 -23.65 5.26 -4.26
CA PRO A 382 -24.11 3.88 -4.48
C PRO A 382 -23.15 2.78 -3.99
N ILE A 383 -23.68 1.58 -3.81
CA ILE A 383 -22.98 0.36 -3.37
C ILE A 383 -23.66 -0.86 -4.01
N SER A 384 -22.88 -1.89 -4.40
CA SER A 384 -23.42 -3.13 -4.95
C SER A 384 -23.95 -4.09 -3.89
N GLU A 385 -24.88 -4.97 -4.28
CA GLU A 385 -25.38 -6.04 -3.41
C GLU A 385 -24.24 -6.98 -2.96
N ASP A 386 -23.24 -7.24 -3.81
CA ASP A 386 -22.04 -8.02 -3.46
C ASP A 386 -21.30 -7.43 -2.24
N ALA A 387 -21.13 -6.11 -2.18
CA ALA A 387 -20.43 -5.43 -1.09
C ALA A 387 -21.23 -5.47 0.23
N VAL A 388 -22.56 -5.43 0.14
CA VAL A 388 -23.47 -5.63 1.28
C VAL A 388 -23.38 -7.08 1.76
N ALA A 389 -23.53 -8.06 0.86
CA ALA A 389 -23.49 -9.49 1.16
C ALA A 389 -22.15 -9.92 1.78
N ALA A 390 -21.02 -9.40 1.30
CA ALA A 390 -19.70 -9.67 1.85
C ALA A 390 -19.57 -9.26 3.34
N VAL A 391 -20.20 -8.13 3.72
CA VAL A 391 -20.27 -7.69 5.12
C VAL A 391 -21.27 -8.52 5.92
N GLU A 392 -22.46 -8.82 5.36
CA GLU A 392 -23.47 -9.62 6.05
C GLU A 392 -23.00 -11.06 6.35
N GLU A 393 -22.29 -11.72 5.43
CA GLU A 393 -21.67 -13.03 5.67
C GLU A 393 -20.64 -12.97 6.82
N ALA A 394 -19.81 -11.93 6.86
CA ALA A 394 -18.82 -11.73 7.90
C ALA A 394 -19.46 -11.45 9.27
N VAL A 395 -20.50 -10.61 9.28
CA VAL A 395 -21.32 -10.29 10.44
C VAL A 395 -22.03 -11.53 10.98
N ALA A 396 -22.59 -12.38 10.12
CA ALA A 396 -23.21 -13.65 10.51
C ALA A 396 -22.19 -14.62 11.10
N PHE A 397 -21.04 -14.82 10.43
CA PHE A 397 -19.93 -15.65 10.92
C PHE A 397 -19.41 -15.21 12.31
N LEU A 398 -19.23 -13.91 12.52
CA LEU A 398 -18.79 -13.36 13.81
C LEU A 398 -19.87 -13.56 14.91
N LYS A 399 -21.15 -13.37 14.57
CA LYS A 399 -22.29 -13.63 15.49
C LYS A 399 -22.40 -15.11 15.87
N ASP A 400 -22.19 -16.04 14.93
CA ASP A 400 -22.17 -17.50 15.18
C ASP A 400 -21.02 -17.92 16.11
N LEU A 401 -19.87 -17.25 16.03
CA LEU A 401 -18.75 -17.40 16.96
C LEU A 401 -18.94 -16.69 18.32
N GLY A 402 -20.05 -15.97 18.51
CA GLY A 402 -20.40 -15.31 19.76
C GLY A 402 -19.76 -13.92 19.97
N TYR A 403 -19.21 -13.30 18.93
CA TYR A 403 -18.76 -11.91 19.00
C TYR A 403 -19.95 -10.94 19.03
N LYS A 404 -19.78 -9.81 19.70
CA LYS A 404 -20.75 -8.69 19.70
C LYS A 404 -20.56 -7.88 18.43
N VAL A 405 -21.59 -7.83 17.58
CA VAL A 405 -21.54 -7.17 16.28
C VAL A 405 -22.77 -6.28 16.11
N GLU A 406 -22.56 -4.97 16.02
CA GLU A 406 -23.58 -3.91 16.11
C GLU A 406 -23.55 -3.01 14.87
N GLU A 407 -24.73 -2.70 14.32
CA GLU A 407 -24.87 -1.89 13.10
C GLU A 407 -24.86 -0.40 13.44
N VAL A 408 -24.10 0.39 12.69
CA VAL A 408 -23.97 1.84 12.88
C VAL A 408 -24.06 2.59 11.55
N ASP A 409 -24.38 3.89 11.63
CA ASP A 409 -24.11 4.82 10.53
C ASP A 409 -22.59 5.02 10.36
N TYR A 410 -22.16 5.41 9.16
CA TYR A 410 -20.74 5.71 8.93
C TYR A 410 -20.32 6.89 9.84
N PRO A 411 -19.23 6.76 10.62
CA PRO A 411 -19.01 7.63 11.79
C PRO A 411 -18.58 9.07 11.49
N ILE A 412 -18.37 9.45 10.23
CA ILE A 412 -17.84 10.73 9.77
C ILE A 412 -18.48 11.16 8.43
N ASP A 413 -18.34 12.43 8.07
CA ASP A 413 -18.66 12.93 6.73
C ASP A 413 -17.53 12.57 5.75
N GLY A 414 -17.77 11.59 4.88
CA GLY A 414 -16.83 11.14 3.87
C GLY A 414 -16.55 12.16 2.78
N LYS A 415 -17.50 13.04 2.42
CA LYS A 415 -17.28 14.09 1.43
C LYS A 415 -16.31 15.13 1.98
N ARG A 416 -16.56 15.61 3.21
CA ARG A 416 -15.69 16.54 3.92
C ARG A 416 -14.27 15.97 4.09
N LEU A 417 -14.13 14.67 4.37
CA LEU A 417 -12.83 13.99 4.40
C LEU A 417 -12.14 14.02 3.02
N MET A 418 -12.85 13.62 1.97
CA MET A 418 -12.27 13.43 0.64
C MET A 418 -11.85 14.75 -0.02
N GLU A 419 -12.56 15.84 0.24
CA GLU A 419 -12.13 17.20 -0.11
C GLU A 419 -10.72 17.51 0.45
N GLN A 420 -10.40 17.08 1.67
CA GLN A 420 -9.06 17.29 2.25
C GLN A 420 -8.01 16.33 1.68
N TYR A 421 -8.42 15.12 1.32
CA TYR A 421 -7.57 14.18 0.56
C TYR A 421 -7.14 14.80 -0.77
N TYR A 422 -8.08 15.43 -1.50
CA TYR A 422 -7.81 16.10 -2.76
C TYR A 422 -6.90 17.33 -2.61
N VAL A 423 -7.11 18.16 -1.58
CA VAL A 423 -6.19 19.29 -1.26
C VAL A 423 -4.76 18.79 -0.98
N LYS A 424 -4.60 17.70 -0.22
CA LYS A 424 -3.28 17.10 0.07
C LYS A 424 -2.63 16.42 -1.15
N ALA A 425 -3.43 15.82 -2.03
CA ALA A 425 -2.91 15.24 -3.27
C ALA A 425 -2.42 16.35 -4.22
N ALA A 426 -3.27 17.35 -4.46
CA ALA A 426 -2.97 18.51 -5.30
C ALA A 426 -1.76 19.30 -4.78
N SER A 427 -1.68 19.65 -3.49
CA SER A 427 -0.55 20.41 -2.95
C SER A 427 0.80 19.71 -3.17
N SER A 428 0.82 18.37 -3.11
CA SER A 428 2.04 17.59 -3.35
C SER A 428 2.47 17.54 -4.83
N ALA A 429 1.56 17.79 -5.79
CA ALA A 429 1.83 17.64 -7.24
C ALA A 429 2.86 18.63 -7.81
N GLY A 430 3.29 19.64 -7.05
CA GLY A 430 4.42 20.49 -7.41
C GLY A 430 5.73 19.72 -7.69
N PHE A 431 5.87 18.50 -7.14
CA PHE A 431 7.03 17.63 -7.41
C PHE A 431 7.17 17.25 -8.90
N VAL A 432 6.06 17.20 -9.65
CA VAL A 432 6.05 16.86 -11.07
C VAL A 432 6.87 17.88 -11.87
N ASN A 433 6.63 19.17 -11.64
CA ASN A 433 7.36 20.25 -12.31
C ASN A 433 8.81 20.37 -11.84
N PHE A 434 9.10 20.07 -10.56
CA PHE A 434 10.48 19.96 -10.08
C PHE A 434 11.25 18.89 -10.86
N THR A 435 10.69 17.69 -10.99
CA THR A 435 11.32 16.57 -11.69
C THR A 435 11.45 16.82 -13.20
N ALA A 436 10.44 17.43 -13.83
CA ALA A 436 10.51 17.89 -15.22
C ALA A 436 11.65 18.92 -15.42
N LYS A 437 11.80 19.90 -14.53
CA LYS A 437 12.93 20.85 -14.56
C LYS A 437 14.28 20.17 -14.43
N GLN A 438 14.39 19.08 -13.66
CA GLN A 438 15.63 18.32 -13.56
C GLN A 438 15.94 17.49 -14.81
N LYS A 439 14.95 16.84 -15.45
CA LYS A 439 15.18 16.01 -16.65
C LYS A 439 15.14 16.81 -17.96
N LEU A 440 14.04 17.53 -18.21
CA LEU A 440 13.73 18.24 -19.46
C LEU A 440 14.33 19.64 -19.55
N LYS A 441 14.83 20.19 -18.43
CA LYS A 441 15.43 21.55 -18.32
C LYS A 441 14.47 22.70 -18.71
N ARG A 442 13.17 22.44 -18.58
CA ARG A 442 12.06 23.41 -18.72
C ARG A 442 10.96 23.05 -17.73
N ASP A 443 9.97 23.93 -17.57
CA ASP A 443 8.71 23.57 -16.90
C ASP A 443 8.01 22.41 -17.63
N VAL A 444 7.28 21.60 -16.85
CA VAL A 444 6.37 20.57 -17.38
C VAL A 444 5.27 21.22 -18.23
N GLN A 445 4.88 20.54 -19.31
CA GLN A 445 3.74 20.87 -20.18
C GLN A 445 2.71 19.74 -20.07
N LYS A 446 1.50 19.98 -20.58
CA LYS A 446 0.42 18.97 -20.54
C LYS A 446 0.85 17.67 -21.23
N GLU A 447 1.55 17.80 -22.36
CA GLU A 447 1.98 16.70 -23.22
C GLU A 447 3.14 15.86 -22.64
N ASP A 448 3.63 16.18 -21.43
CA ASP A 448 4.64 15.37 -20.73
C ASP A 448 4.05 14.35 -19.74
N VAL A 449 2.75 14.45 -19.42
CA VAL A 449 2.10 13.75 -18.30
C VAL A 449 0.64 13.37 -18.59
N GLU A 450 0.08 12.46 -17.79
CA GLU A 450 -1.34 12.10 -17.86
C GLU A 450 -2.22 13.27 -17.36
N LEU A 451 -3.46 13.39 -17.87
CA LEU A 451 -4.30 14.59 -17.66
C LEU A 451 -4.58 14.91 -16.18
N LEU A 452 -4.76 13.90 -15.33
CA LEU A 452 -4.93 14.11 -13.89
C LEU A 452 -3.67 14.69 -13.23
N THR A 453 -2.48 14.19 -13.58
CA THR A 453 -1.22 14.76 -13.12
C THR A 453 -1.09 16.24 -13.51
N TRP A 454 -1.45 16.59 -14.75
CA TRP A 454 -1.45 17.98 -15.22
C TRP A 454 -2.43 18.83 -14.42
N ALA A 455 -3.66 18.36 -14.19
CA ALA A 455 -4.69 19.08 -13.48
C ALA A 455 -4.33 19.30 -11.99
N LEU A 456 -3.77 18.29 -11.33
CA LEU A 456 -3.27 18.40 -9.95
C LEU A 456 -2.13 19.42 -9.86
N TYR A 457 -1.20 19.43 -10.82
CA TYR A 457 -0.13 20.44 -10.88
C TYR A 457 -0.68 21.86 -11.19
N GLN A 458 -1.68 22.02 -12.05
CA GLN A 458 -2.31 23.33 -12.25
C GLN A 458 -3.06 23.83 -11.01
N THR A 459 -3.61 22.92 -10.20
CA THR A 459 -4.26 23.22 -8.92
C THR A 459 -3.23 23.55 -7.84
N SER A 460 -2.09 22.84 -7.80
CA SER A 460 -1.01 23.03 -6.80
C SER A 460 -0.37 24.42 -6.83
N LYS A 461 -0.58 25.20 -7.89
CA LYS A 461 0.00 26.54 -8.07
C LYS A 461 -0.79 27.65 -7.36
N ASP A 462 -2.07 27.40 -7.05
CA ASP A 462 -2.96 28.38 -6.43
C ASP A 462 -3.31 28.03 -4.96
N LEU A 463 -2.94 26.82 -4.51
CA LEU A 463 -3.04 26.42 -3.11
C LEU A 463 -2.02 27.18 -2.24
N THR A 464 -2.50 27.75 -1.15
CA THR A 464 -1.68 28.44 -0.15
C THR A 464 -1.32 27.53 1.01
N GLN A 465 -0.36 27.94 1.84
CA GLN A 465 -0.08 27.22 3.09
C GLN A 465 -1.30 27.24 4.04
N ASP A 466 -2.12 28.28 4.00
CA ASP A 466 -3.34 28.37 4.82
C ASP A 466 -4.42 27.38 4.34
N ASP A 467 -4.49 27.06 3.05
CA ASP A 467 -5.36 25.99 2.53
C ASP A 467 -4.91 24.61 3.03
N ILE A 468 -3.60 24.36 3.04
CA ILE A 468 -3.01 23.11 3.55
C ILE A 468 -3.22 22.99 5.08
N ASN A 469 -3.09 24.11 5.81
CA ASN A 469 -3.32 24.17 7.25
C ASN A 469 -4.80 23.87 7.58
N GLN A 470 -5.75 24.52 6.90
CA GLN A 470 -7.19 24.26 7.09
C GLN A 470 -7.55 22.80 6.77
N ALA A 471 -6.98 22.22 5.72
CA ALA A 471 -7.19 20.80 5.40
C ALA A 471 -6.66 19.88 6.51
N GLN A 472 -5.54 20.22 7.16
CA GLN A 472 -5.04 19.48 8.33
C GLN A 472 -5.92 19.67 9.56
N GLU A 473 -6.42 20.88 9.85
CA GLU A 473 -7.34 21.14 10.96
C GLU A 473 -8.64 20.32 10.83
N ILE A 474 -9.19 20.21 9.62
CA ILE A 474 -10.36 19.37 9.33
C ILE A 474 -10.05 17.87 9.52
N ILE A 475 -8.85 17.42 9.12
CA ILE A 475 -8.41 16.04 9.36
C ILE A 475 -8.24 15.77 10.87
N ASP A 476 -7.72 16.72 11.64
CA ASP A 476 -7.54 16.61 13.09
C ASP A 476 -8.88 16.60 13.85
N GLU A 477 -9.91 17.32 13.36
CA GLU A 477 -11.29 17.20 13.85
C GLU A 477 -11.86 15.81 13.61
N ILE A 478 -11.69 15.28 12.39
CA ILE A 478 -12.16 13.94 12.01
C ILE A 478 -11.42 12.86 12.81
N GLY A 479 -10.13 13.05 13.10
CA GLY A 479 -9.36 12.21 14.01
C GLY A 479 -9.98 12.16 15.41
N GLN A 480 -10.29 13.32 15.99
CA GLN A 480 -10.99 13.41 17.28
C GLN A 480 -12.43 12.87 17.25
N GLN A 481 -13.05 12.74 16.09
CA GLN A 481 -14.36 12.09 15.92
C GLN A 481 -14.18 10.55 15.95
N MET A 482 -13.20 10.04 15.21
CA MET A 482 -12.85 8.61 15.23
C MET A 482 -12.31 8.14 16.58
N GLU A 483 -11.53 8.94 17.31
CA GLU A 483 -11.09 8.60 18.68
C GLU A 483 -12.28 8.40 19.64
N LYS A 484 -13.36 9.16 19.50
CA LYS A 484 -14.58 9.03 20.30
C LYS A 484 -15.42 7.83 19.85
N PHE A 485 -15.41 7.53 18.55
CA PHE A 485 -16.05 6.34 18.00
C PHE A 485 -15.38 5.06 18.53
N TYR A 486 -14.05 4.96 18.42
CA TYR A 486 -13.26 3.81 18.86
C TYR A 486 -13.31 3.54 20.37
N GLN A 487 -13.68 4.53 21.20
CA GLN A 487 -13.95 4.33 22.64
C GLN A 487 -15.21 3.49 22.90
N ASN A 488 -16.17 3.47 21.97
CA ASN A 488 -17.40 2.67 22.05
C ASN A 488 -17.28 1.39 21.21
N TYR A 489 -16.64 1.48 20.05
CA TYR A 489 -16.49 0.41 19.08
C TYR A 489 -15.00 0.22 18.71
N PRO A 490 -14.25 -0.58 19.49
CA PRO A 490 -12.81 -0.74 19.29
C PRO A 490 -12.39 -1.25 17.91
N ILE A 491 -13.31 -1.91 17.18
CA ILE A 491 -13.13 -2.43 15.83
C ILE A 491 -14.30 -1.95 14.96
N PHE A 492 -14.02 -1.53 13.73
CA PHE A 492 -14.99 -1.13 12.73
C PHE A 492 -14.87 -1.99 11.46
N LEU A 493 -15.98 -2.54 10.99
CA LEU A 493 -16.10 -3.38 9.80
C LEU A 493 -16.85 -2.63 8.69
N THR A 494 -16.22 -2.52 7.53
CA THR A 494 -16.82 -1.97 6.30
C THR A 494 -16.55 -2.94 5.14
N PRO A 495 -17.16 -2.77 3.96
CA PRO A 495 -16.55 -3.27 2.72
C PRO A 495 -15.17 -2.62 2.52
N THR A 496 -14.26 -3.25 1.78
CA THR A 496 -13.06 -2.56 1.29
C THR A 496 -13.37 -1.71 0.06
N ASN A 497 -14.28 -2.22 -0.79
CA ASN A 497 -14.71 -1.63 -2.06
C ASN A 497 -16.25 -1.67 -2.09
N ALA A 498 -16.88 -0.68 -2.71
CA ALA A 498 -18.34 -0.64 -2.85
C ALA A 498 -18.84 -1.42 -4.07
N TYR A 499 -17.95 -1.78 -4.99
CA TYR A 499 -18.20 -2.54 -6.22
C TYR A 499 -17.09 -3.56 -6.47
N PRO A 500 -17.33 -4.61 -7.28
CA PRO A 500 -16.28 -5.48 -7.81
C PRO A 500 -15.28 -4.71 -8.69
N ALA A 501 -14.25 -5.40 -9.18
CA ALA A 501 -13.25 -4.79 -10.06
C ALA A 501 -13.91 -4.17 -11.32
N PRO A 502 -13.47 -2.99 -11.79
CA PRO A 502 -13.88 -2.44 -13.08
C PRO A 502 -13.14 -3.14 -14.22
N VAL A 503 -13.58 -2.91 -15.46
CA VAL A 503 -12.91 -3.36 -16.69
C VAL A 503 -11.42 -2.95 -16.72
N ALA A 504 -10.58 -3.74 -17.38
CA ALA A 504 -9.13 -3.59 -17.31
C ALA A 504 -8.65 -2.18 -17.70
N ASP A 505 -9.15 -1.65 -18.81
CA ASP A 505 -8.82 -0.35 -19.38
C ASP A 505 -9.64 0.83 -18.82
N TYR A 506 -10.29 0.65 -17.66
CA TYR A 506 -11.17 1.65 -17.03
C TYR A 506 -10.66 3.10 -17.11
N GLN A 507 -11.45 3.95 -17.77
CA GLN A 507 -11.27 5.39 -17.89
C GLN A 507 -12.61 6.11 -17.66
N HIS A 508 -12.57 7.22 -16.92
CA HIS A 508 -13.76 7.97 -16.51
C HIS A 508 -13.63 9.50 -16.71
N ILE A 509 -12.53 9.97 -17.33
CA ILE A 509 -12.38 11.36 -17.73
C ILE A 509 -13.24 11.59 -18.98
N THR A 510 -14.27 12.42 -18.88
CA THR A 510 -15.14 12.78 -20.03
C THR A 510 -14.42 13.70 -21.02
N GLU A 511 -14.90 13.84 -22.26
CA GLU A 511 -14.33 14.82 -23.22
C GLU A 511 -14.43 16.26 -22.71
N GLU A 512 -15.51 16.57 -21.99
CA GLU A 512 -15.72 17.85 -21.32
C GLU A 512 -14.67 18.08 -20.22
N MET A 513 -14.47 17.10 -19.33
CA MET A 513 -13.43 17.13 -18.29
C MET A 513 -12.04 17.23 -18.91
N ALA A 514 -11.72 16.42 -19.93
CA ALA A 514 -10.42 16.46 -20.62
C ALA A 514 -10.15 17.84 -21.27
N THR A 515 -11.21 18.52 -21.72
CA THR A 515 -11.13 19.90 -22.24
C THR A 515 -10.85 20.89 -21.11
N LYS A 516 -11.63 20.87 -20.01
CA LYS A 516 -11.44 21.75 -18.83
C LYS A 516 -10.08 21.53 -18.17
N MET A 517 -9.68 20.27 -17.97
CA MET A 517 -8.40 19.88 -17.37
C MET A 517 -7.20 20.25 -18.26
N SER A 518 -7.37 20.29 -19.59
CA SER A 518 -6.30 20.69 -20.50
C SER A 518 -5.86 22.15 -20.28
N ASP A 519 -6.81 23.08 -20.10
CA ASP A 519 -6.53 24.49 -19.84
C ASP A 519 -7.37 25.03 -18.67
N MET A 520 -6.85 24.82 -17.46
CA MET A 520 -7.42 25.35 -16.23
C MET A 520 -7.02 26.83 -15.97
N SER A 521 -6.49 27.57 -16.95
CA SER A 521 -5.97 28.94 -16.73
C SER A 521 -7.02 29.98 -16.38
N GLN A 522 -8.29 29.75 -16.74
CA GLN A 522 -9.41 30.66 -16.47
C GLN A 522 -10.22 30.30 -15.22
N LEU A 523 -9.92 29.15 -14.59
CA LEU A 523 -10.62 28.67 -13.39
C LEU A 523 -10.03 29.31 -12.12
N SER A 524 -10.89 29.62 -11.14
CA SER A 524 -10.52 29.93 -9.76
C SER A 524 -9.94 28.70 -9.04
N LYS A 525 -9.34 28.91 -7.86
CA LYS A 525 -8.83 27.81 -7.01
C LYS A 525 -9.96 26.85 -6.63
N GLU A 526 -11.12 27.40 -6.33
CA GLU A 526 -12.34 26.69 -5.95
C GLU A 526 -12.90 25.85 -7.10
N GLU A 527 -13.00 26.41 -8.31
CA GLU A 527 -13.41 25.66 -9.52
C GLU A 527 -12.40 24.55 -9.89
N LYS A 528 -11.10 24.75 -9.63
CA LYS A 528 -10.07 23.70 -9.84
C LYS A 528 -10.23 22.56 -8.84
N LEU A 529 -10.44 22.87 -7.56
CA LEU A 529 -10.71 21.85 -6.54
C LEU A 529 -12.01 21.08 -6.82
N GLN A 530 -13.06 21.75 -7.29
CA GLN A 530 -14.29 21.10 -7.71
C GLN A 530 -14.08 20.19 -8.93
N LEU A 531 -13.37 20.66 -9.98
CA LEU A 531 -13.05 19.81 -11.15
C LEU A 531 -12.21 18.58 -10.78
N ILE A 532 -11.32 18.70 -9.80
CA ILE A 532 -10.55 17.57 -9.25
C ILE A 532 -11.45 16.61 -8.43
N TYR A 533 -12.41 17.13 -7.66
CA TYR A 533 -13.42 16.33 -6.97
C TYR A 533 -14.29 15.55 -7.97
N ASP A 534 -14.81 16.24 -8.98
CA ASP A 534 -15.70 15.67 -10.01
C ASP A 534 -15.00 14.60 -10.84
N GLN A 535 -13.72 14.82 -11.16
CA GLN A 535 -12.90 13.84 -11.87
C GLN A 535 -12.72 12.55 -11.05
N TRP A 536 -12.41 12.64 -9.75
CA TRP A 536 -12.19 11.45 -8.93
C TRP A 536 -13.49 10.77 -8.46
N LEU A 537 -14.64 11.45 -8.44
CA LEU A 537 -15.91 10.92 -7.91
C LEU A 537 -16.33 9.55 -8.49
N PRO A 538 -16.26 9.27 -9.80
CA PRO A 538 -16.61 7.94 -10.34
C PRO A 538 -15.68 6.84 -9.80
N ALA A 539 -14.37 7.08 -9.78
CA ALA A 539 -13.39 6.15 -9.24
C ALA A 539 -13.57 5.94 -7.73
N TRP A 540 -13.78 7.02 -6.97
CA TRP A 540 -13.99 6.97 -5.53
C TRP A 540 -15.28 6.24 -5.15
N THR A 541 -16.34 6.36 -5.96
CA THR A 541 -17.60 5.61 -5.79
C THR A 541 -17.38 4.10 -5.78
N LEU A 542 -16.41 3.57 -6.56
CA LEU A 542 -16.06 2.14 -6.53
C LEU A 542 -15.28 1.74 -5.25
N THR A 543 -14.53 2.67 -4.66
CA THR A 543 -13.59 2.40 -3.54
C THR A 543 -13.61 3.48 -2.44
N PRO A 544 -14.76 3.75 -1.79
CA PRO A 544 -14.92 4.98 -1.01
C PRO A 544 -14.35 4.92 0.42
N TYR A 545 -14.04 3.72 0.91
CA TYR A 545 -13.84 3.46 2.34
C TYR A 545 -12.43 3.76 2.89
N THR A 546 -11.42 3.83 2.02
CA THR A 546 -10.04 3.51 2.42
C THR A 546 -9.21 4.71 2.86
N GLN A 547 -9.53 5.93 2.40
CA GLN A 547 -8.71 7.12 2.59
C GLN A 547 -8.68 7.62 4.05
N LEU A 548 -9.67 7.24 4.86
CA LEU A 548 -9.75 7.57 6.29
C LEU A 548 -8.51 7.07 7.06
N ALA A 549 -8.10 5.82 6.83
CA ALA A 549 -6.93 5.23 7.48
C ALA A 549 -5.61 5.96 7.10
N ASN A 550 -5.49 6.40 5.85
CA ASN A 550 -4.32 7.13 5.35
C ASN A 550 -4.18 8.52 5.99
N LEU A 551 -5.30 9.25 6.08
CA LEU A 551 -5.28 10.61 6.61
C LEU A 551 -5.13 10.67 8.13
N LEU A 552 -5.58 9.64 8.85
CA LEU A 552 -5.44 9.52 10.31
C LEU A 552 -4.23 8.70 10.76
N GLY A 553 -3.51 8.04 9.84
CA GLY A 553 -2.41 7.13 10.15
C GLY A 553 -2.81 5.87 10.94
N THR A 554 -4.11 5.56 11.00
CA THR A 554 -4.67 4.41 11.74
C THR A 554 -4.58 3.11 10.95
N PRO A 555 -4.48 1.95 11.62
CA PRO A 555 -4.31 0.67 10.94
C PRO A 555 -5.65 0.13 10.41
N ALA A 556 -5.57 -0.57 9.27
CA ALA A 556 -6.70 -1.23 8.63
C ALA A 556 -6.23 -2.49 7.87
N ILE A 557 -7.01 -3.58 7.88
CA ILE A 557 -6.72 -4.80 7.12
C ILE A 557 -7.89 -5.12 6.18
N SER A 558 -7.59 -5.32 4.91
CA SER A 558 -8.50 -5.87 3.91
C SER A 558 -8.35 -7.40 3.90
N LEU A 559 -9.45 -8.12 4.03
CA LEU A 559 -9.52 -9.57 3.99
C LEU A 559 -10.42 -10.01 2.81
N PRO A 560 -9.94 -10.91 1.92
CA PRO A 560 -10.72 -11.36 0.78
C PRO A 560 -11.70 -12.45 1.23
N THR A 561 -12.99 -12.13 1.37
CA THR A 561 -13.97 -13.05 1.98
C THR A 561 -15.12 -13.43 1.06
N TYR A 562 -15.30 -12.73 -0.06
CA TYR A 562 -16.41 -12.93 -0.99
C TYR A 562 -15.92 -13.13 -2.43
N ILE A 563 -16.71 -13.84 -3.24
CA ILE A 563 -16.53 -13.98 -4.69
C ILE A 563 -17.93 -13.87 -5.29
N ASN A 564 -18.13 -12.94 -6.22
CA ASN A 564 -19.45 -12.71 -6.83
C ASN A 564 -19.79 -13.69 -7.97
N ALA A 565 -20.99 -13.54 -8.54
CA ALA A 565 -21.50 -14.38 -9.62
C ALA A 565 -20.56 -14.44 -10.85
N HIS A 566 -19.84 -13.36 -11.14
CA HIS A 566 -18.90 -13.24 -12.27
C HIS A 566 -17.48 -13.75 -11.93
N ASN A 567 -17.31 -14.45 -10.79
CA ASN A 567 -16.02 -14.95 -10.28
C ASN A 567 -14.99 -13.82 -10.04
N LEU A 568 -15.44 -12.62 -9.64
CA LEU A 568 -14.56 -11.54 -9.17
C LEU A 568 -14.53 -11.56 -7.63
N PRO A 569 -13.35 -11.45 -6.99
CA PRO A 569 -13.23 -11.42 -5.54
C PRO A 569 -13.58 -10.04 -4.98
N MET A 570 -14.10 -10.01 -3.75
CA MET A 570 -14.31 -8.80 -2.98
C MET A 570 -13.86 -8.97 -1.53
N GLY A 571 -13.42 -7.86 -0.94
CA GLY A 571 -12.87 -7.82 0.41
C GLY A 571 -13.70 -6.99 1.38
N ILE A 572 -13.61 -7.38 2.65
CA ILE A 572 -14.08 -6.59 3.79
C ILE A 572 -12.87 -5.96 4.50
N MET A 573 -13.06 -4.79 5.09
CA MET A 573 -12.01 -4.06 5.80
C MET A 573 -12.34 -3.94 7.29
N PHE A 574 -11.42 -4.41 8.13
CA PHE A 574 -11.44 -4.14 9.56
C PHE A 574 -10.48 -2.99 9.89
N GLN A 575 -10.97 -2.01 10.65
CA GLN A 575 -10.24 -0.81 11.07
C GLN A 575 -10.23 -0.72 12.60
N THR A 576 -9.19 -0.13 13.18
CA THR A 576 -9.08 0.15 14.62
C THR A 576 -8.30 1.45 14.85
N TYR A 577 -8.40 2.00 16.06
CA TYR A 577 -7.52 3.07 16.53
C TYR A 577 -6.03 2.67 16.48
N ALA A 578 -5.16 3.70 16.42
CA ALA A 578 -3.72 3.54 16.23
C ALA A 578 -3.04 2.60 17.24
N LYS A 579 -2.06 1.84 16.74
CA LYS A 579 -1.22 0.86 17.48
C LYS A 579 -1.91 -0.40 17.98
N ASN A 580 -3.15 -0.65 17.59
CA ASN A 580 -3.89 -1.88 17.88
C ASN A 580 -3.80 -2.91 16.72
N ASP A 581 -2.79 -2.77 15.86
CA ASP A 581 -2.53 -3.58 14.64
C ASP A 581 -2.58 -5.10 14.91
N ARG A 582 -2.08 -5.55 16.07
CA ARG A 582 -2.10 -6.96 16.48
C ARG A 582 -3.52 -7.53 16.63
N SER A 583 -4.53 -6.69 16.88
CA SER A 583 -5.93 -7.10 16.86
C SER A 583 -6.44 -7.33 15.44
N LEU A 584 -5.96 -6.56 14.45
CA LEU A 584 -6.27 -6.80 13.05
C LEU A 584 -5.62 -8.09 12.53
N LEU A 585 -4.38 -8.37 12.93
CA LEU A 585 -3.72 -9.65 12.65
C LEU A 585 -4.49 -10.83 13.28
N ALA A 586 -5.01 -10.68 14.49
CA ALA A 586 -5.81 -11.71 15.15
C ALA A 586 -7.21 -11.91 14.52
N ILE A 587 -7.82 -10.86 13.96
CA ILE A 587 -9.03 -10.98 13.13
C ILE A 587 -8.70 -11.75 11.84
N GLY A 588 -7.58 -11.42 11.19
CA GLY A 588 -7.09 -12.14 10.02
C GLY A 588 -6.89 -13.63 10.28
N ASP A 589 -6.16 -14.00 11.34
CA ASP A 589 -5.96 -15.41 11.76
C ASP A 589 -7.30 -16.14 11.92
N LEU A 590 -8.28 -15.51 12.55
CA LEU A 590 -9.61 -16.11 12.73
C LEU A 590 -10.28 -16.40 11.37
N PHE A 591 -10.23 -15.47 10.42
CA PHE A 591 -10.84 -15.68 9.10
C PHE A 591 -10.07 -16.70 8.25
N GLU A 592 -8.74 -16.77 8.37
CA GLU A 592 -7.91 -17.79 7.70
C GLU A 592 -8.17 -19.19 8.27
N ARG A 593 -8.05 -19.33 9.58
CA ARG A 593 -8.14 -20.61 10.30
C ARG A 593 -9.53 -21.24 10.28
N GLU A 594 -10.59 -20.43 10.14
CA GLU A 594 -11.97 -20.89 9.94
C GLU A 594 -12.37 -21.00 8.44
N GLY A 595 -11.41 -20.92 7.51
CA GLY A 595 -11.62 -21.17 6.08
C GLY A 595 -12.50 -20.12 5.37
N ARG A 596 -12.52 -18.89 5.87
CA ARG A 596 -13.34 -17.78 5.33
C ARG A 596 -12.65 -16.98 4.23
N LEU A 597 -11.33 -17.06 4.10
CA LEU A 597 -10.63 -16.39 3.02
C LEU A 597 -10.94 -17.00 1.64
N ARG A 598 -10.85 -16.15 0.60
CA ARG A 598 -11.21 -16.42 -0.80
C ARG A 598 -10.09 -15.96 -1.72
N THR A 599 -9.01 -16.74 -1.75
CA THR A 599 -7.86 -16.45 -2.61
C THR A 599 -7.93 -17.24 -3.93
N PHE A 600 -7.14 -16.85 -4.94
CA PHE A 600 -7.22 -17.41 -6.29
C PHE A 600 -7.15 -18.96 -6.32
N TYR A 601 -6.33 -19.52 -5.43
CA TYR A 601 -6.14 -20.96 -5.22
C TYR A 601 -7.08 -21.56 -4.15
N HIS A 602 -7.56 -20.76 -3.20
CA HIS A 602 -8.48 -21.17 -2.13
C HIS A 602 -9.89 -20.63 -2.39
N ARG A 603 -10.48 -21.11 -3.47
CA ARG A 603 -11.90 -20.91 -3.75
C ARG A 603 -12.72 -21.69 -2.72
N GLY A 604 -13.84 -21.12 -2.28
CA GLY A 604 -14.79 -21.83 -1.42
C GLY A 604 -15.33 -23.09 -2.11
N PRO A 605 -16.07 -23.97 -1.38
CA PRO A 605 -16.71 -25.12 -2.00
C PRO A 605 -17.57 -24.66 -3.20
N LYS A 606 -17.29 -25.20 -4.40
CA LYS A 606 -18.07 -24.92 -5.62
C LYS A 606 -19.57 -24.96 -5.27
N ALA A 607 -20.32 -23.92 -5.62
CA ALA A 607 -21.76 -24.04 -5.80
C ALA A 607 -22.02 -25.27 -6.71
N THR A 608 -23.01 -26.09 -6.34
CA THR A 608 -23.07 -27.50 -6.77
C THR A 608 -22.96 -27.69 -8.28
N ALA A 609 -22.14 -28.66 -8.67
CA ALA A 609 -21.80 -28.93 -10.08
C ALA A 609 -22.97 -29.52 -10.89
N GLU A 610 -23.93 -28.67 -11.24
CA GLU A 610 -24.89 -28.88 -12.36
C GLU A 610 -24.65 -27.86 -13.50
N ALA A 611 -23.62 -27.01 -13.38
CA ALA A 611 -23.19 -26.04 -14.38
C ALA A 611 -21.93 -26.49 -15.16
N GLU A 612 -22.03 -27.65 -15.81
CA GLU A 612 -21.10 -28.07 -16.88
C GLU A 612 -21.94 -28.48 -18.11
N GLU A 613 -21.50 -28.11 -19.32
CA GLU A 613 -22.28 -28.14 -20.57
C GLU A 613 -23.53 -27.21 -20.65
N GLN A 614 -23.31 -25.90 -20.48
CA GLN A 614 -23.98 -24.91 -21.35
C GLN A 614 -22.92 -24.17 -22.18
N PRO A 615 -23.24 -23.67 -23.39
CA PRO A 615 -22.37 -22.75 -24.10
C PRO A 615 -22.17 -21.48 -23.27
N GLN A 616 -21.01 -20.83 -23.41
CA GLN A 616 -20.89 -19.43 -23.02
C GLN A 616 -21.65 -18.59 -24.06
N GLU A 617 -22.94 -18.37 -23.82
CA GLU A 617 -23.55 -17.11 -24.22
C GLU A 617 -22.85 -16.00 -23.42
N GLU A 618 -22.51 -14.88 -24.07
CA GLU A 618 -21.87 -13.76 -23.40
C GLU A 618 -22.90 -13.13 -22.45
N ALA A 619 -22.77 -13.40 -21.16
CA ALA A 619 -23.57 -12.78 -20.10
C ALA A 619 -23.08 -11.34 -19.89
N GLU A 620 -23.43 -10.48 -20.85
CA GLU A 620 -23.34 -9.03 -20.75
C GLU A 620 -24.49 -8.56 -19.85
N GLU A 621 -24.24 -8.56 -18.54
CA GLU A 621 -25.14 -7.99 -17.55
C GLU A 621 -24.65 -6.57 -17.24
N GLU A 622 -25.46 -5.58 -17.62
CA GLU A 622 -25.09 -4.16 -17.62
C GLU A 622 -25.00 -3.62 -16.17
N LEU A 623 -24.00 -2.79 -15.89
CA LEU A 623 -23.86 -2.13 -14.59
C LEU A 623 -24.82 -0.94 -14.50
N GLU A 624 -26.11 -1.19 -14.23
CA GLU A 624 -27.14 -0.15 -14.08
C GLU A 624 -26.73 0.91 -13.02
N PHE A 625 -26.43 2.13 -13.46
CA PHE A 625 -26.01 3.23 -12.58
C PHE A 625 -27.18 4.15 -12.18
N GLU A 626 -28.11 3.66 -11.35
CA GLU A 626 -29.17 4.52 -10.80
C GLU A 626 -28.62 5.65 -9.89
N GLY A 627 -29.02 6.89 -10.17
CA GLY A 627 -29.25 7.90 -9.13
C GLY A 627 -28.10 8.81 -8.67
N LEU A 628 -27.03 9.01 -9.44
CA LEU A 628 -25.98 9.99 -9.10
C LEU A 628 -26.42 11.45 -9.36
N PRO A 629 -26.52 12.33 -8.34
CA PRO A 629 -26.99 13.71 -8.55
C PRO A 629 -26.05 14.52 -9.45
N GLY A 630 -26.62 15.20 -10.45
CA GLY A 630 -25.87 16.00 -11.44
C GLY A 630 -25.32 15.20 -12.63
N TYR A 631 -25.51 13.87 -12.65
CA TYR A 631 -25.07 12.99 -13.73
C TYR A 631 -26.25 12.19 -14.29
N LYS A 632 -26.22 11.97 -15.61
CA LYS A 632 -27.09 11.05 -16.34
C LYS A 632 -26.27 9.89 -16.87
N VAL A 633 -26.92 8.80 -17.20
CA VAL A 633 -26.30 7.69 -17.93
C VAL A 633 -26.54 7.90 -19.43
N GLU A 634 -25.52 7.66 -20.25
CA GLU A 634 -25.62 7.63 -21.71
C GLU A 634 -24.91 6.39 -22.29
N GLU A 635 -25.48 5.83 -23.37
CA GLU A 635 -24.84 4.81 -24.19
C GLU A 635 -23.63 5.39 -24.94
N ALA A 636 -22.44 4.81 -24.75
CA ALA A 636 -21.23 5.14 -25.48
C ALA A 636 -20.66 3.89 -26.18
N VAL A 637 -20.21 4.02 -27.43
CA VAL A 637 -19.61 2.90 -28.18
C VAL A 637 -18.10 2.88 -27.97
N GLY A 638 -17.58 1.76 -27.46
CA GLY A 638 -16.17 1.52 -27.20
C GLY A 638 -15.32 1.33 -28.46
N ALA A 639 -14.00 1.33 -28.29
CA ALA A 639 -13.05 1.15 -29.40
C ALA A 639 -13.05 -0.27 -30.01
N ASP A 640 -13.65 -1.23 -29.31
CA ASP A 640 -13.94 -2.60 -29.76
C ASP A 640 -15.26 -2.71 -30.56
N GLY A 641 -16.13 -1.70 -30.46
CA GLY A 641 -17.45 -1.64 -31.09
C GLY A 641 -18.62 -2.11 -30.22
N LYS A 642 -18.41 -2.40 -28.92
CA LYS A 642 -19.49 -2.68 -27.96
C LYS A 642 -20.09 -1.38 -27.40
N THR A 643 -21.34 -1.44 -26.94
CA THR A 643 -21.99 -0.32 -26.23
C THR A 643 -21.75 -0.47 -24.73
N TYR A 644 -21.53 0.66 -24.05
CA TYR A 644 -21.30 0.74 -22.61
C TYR A 644 -22.10 1.90 -22.02
N GLU A 645 -22.70 1.68 -20.85
CA GLU A 645 -23.22 2.79 -20.04
C GLU A 645 -22.08 3.63 -19.47
N ARG A 646 -22.17 4.96 -19.61
CA ARG A 646 -21.23 5.90 -18.99
C ARG A 646 -21.98 7.07 -18.36
N LEU A 647 -21.49 7.49 -17.19
CA LEU A 647 -21.92 8.72 -16.52
C LEU A 647 -21.45 9.96 -17.31
N VAL A 648 -22.40 10.86 -17.59
CA VAL A 648 -22.20 12.13 -18.29
C VAL A 648 -22.86 13.24 -17.48
N SER A 649 -22.20 14.40 -17.42
CA SER A 649 -22.70 15.62 -16.79
C SER A 649 -24.11 15.98 -17.31
N ILE A 650 -25.03 16.33 -16.41
CA ILE A 650 -26.26 17.01 -16.80
C ILE A 650 -25.91 18.50 -16.94
N GLU A 651 -25.98 19.04 -18.16
CA GLU A 651 -25.86 20.48 -18.37
C GLU A 651 -27.05 21.20 -17.73
N GLU A 652 -26.78 22.16 -16.82
CA GLU A 652 -27.80 23.13 -16.39
C GLU A 652 -28.16 24.05 -17.56
N THR A 653 -29.16 23.65 -18.35
CA THR A 653 -29.77 24.50 -19.36
C THR A 653 -30.99 25.23 -18.79
N GLU A 654 -30.99 26.57 -18.89
CA GLU A 654 -32.10 27.41 -18.41
C GLU A 654 -33.36 27.24 -19.29
N GLU A 655 -34.18 26.21 -19.05
CA GLU A 655 -35.55 26.17 -19.56
C GLU A 655 -36.52 25.57 -18.52
N VAL A 656 -37.21 26.47 -17.79
CA VAL A 656 -38.26 26.11 -16.83
C VAL A 656 -39.60 26.02 -17.55
N GLU A 657 -40.06 24.80 -17.85
CA GLU A 657 -41.48 24.52 -18.09
C GLU A 657 -42.15 23.88 -16.86
N GLU A 658 -43.43 24.19 -16.65
CA GLU A 658 -44.18 23.81 -15.45
C GLU A 658 -44.57 22.31 -15.48
N ALA A 659 -44.00 21.52 -14.56
CA ALA A 659 -44.48 20.15 -14.29
C ALA A 659 -45.65 20.18 -13.29
N GLU A 660 -46.72 19.42 -13.59
CA GLU A 660 -47.98 19.44 -12.82
C GLU A 660 -47.85 18.84 -11.41
N GLU A 661 -48.72 19.26 -10.48
CA GLU A 661 -48.80 18.71 -9.12
C GLU A 661 -49.13 17.21 -9.14
N VAL A 662 -48.24 16.38 -8.59
CA VAL A 662 -48.52 14.97 -8.25
C VAL A 662 -48.81 14.87 -6.75
N GLU A 663 -50.05 14.54 -6.39
CA GLU A 663 -50.44 14.30 -4.99
C GLU A 663 -49.65 13.13 -4.39
N LEU A 664 -48.77 13.42 -3.42
CA LEU A 664 -48.17 12.40 -2.55
C LEU A 664 -49.16 12.02 -1.44
N ASP A 665 -49.63 10.78 -1.49
CA ASP A 665 -50.64 10.26 -0.56
C ASP A 665 -50.06 10.13 0.87
N VAL A 666 -50.59 10.92 1.81
CA VAL A 666 -49.93 11.17 3.11
C VAL A 666 -50.19 10.05 4.11
N LEU A 667 -49.15 9.29 4.45
CA LEU A 667 -49.19 8.34 5.57
C LEU A 667 -49.43 9.09 6.91
N PRO A 668 -50.50 8.76 7.67
CA PRO A 668 -50.91 9.56 8.82
C PRO A 668 -50.08 9.24 10.07
N GLY A 669 -49.25 10.19 10.52
CA GLY A 669 -48.55 10.04 11.80
C GLY A 669 -47.81 11.26 12.33
N TYR A 670 -47.07 11.97 11.49
CA TYR A 670 -46.09 12.97 11.95
C TYR A 670 -46.45 14.40 11.57
N LYS A 671 -46.30 15.31 12.54
CA LYS A 671 -46.19 16.75 12.31
C LYS A 671 -44.72 17.13 12.32
N VAL A 672 -44.30 17.90 11.32
CA VAL A 672 -43.14 18.78 11.42
C VAL A 672 -43.66 20.18 11.73
N GLU A 673 -43.04 20.89 12.67
CA GLU A 673 -43.18 22.34 12.82
C GLU A 673 -41.93 22.98 12.23
N GLU A 674 -42.09 23.95 11.32
CA GLU A 674 -40.99 24.59 10.58
C GLU A 674 -40.28 25.65 11.44
N ALA A 675 -38.95 25.65 11.41
CA ALA A 675 -38.07 26.78 11.77
C ALA A 675 -36.67 26.59 11.18
#